data_AF-A0AAN6MWH0-F1
#
_entry.id   AF-A0AAN6MWH0-F1
#
_cell.length_a   1.000
_cell.length_b   1.000
_cell.length_c   1.000
_cell.angle_alpha   90.00
_cell.angle_beta   90.00
_cell.angle_gamma   90.00
#
_symmetry.space_group_name_H-M   'P 1'
#
loop_
_entity.id
_entity.type
_entity.pdbx_description
1 polymer ?
#
loop_
_entity_poly.entity_id
_entity_poly.type
_entity_poly.pdbx_seq_one_letter_code
_entity_poly.pdbx_strand_id
1 'polypeptide(L)'
;MSTTGRRRNGSQASCEPCRRGKTRCDHQKPICAGCRRRGLEAQCWYHPAPLTKQRGSQRPTPPTPTAQNAVEQGGLMGSVSTCRDAADRNDSAERAPKFHTWPFILNDANGATSQALIHEIHDKKAYEERLAATEEIVSELRFLALIEKLLHEWLSYSQVALGPRPLILQLVAGIRTDPATSGCVSEDTADYVHNVTQLAKDVLRSSSSEVAVAPSLDLEGFCALFSGANLRVETLGLLYTTAARSYLARADADERRHDLFTRGMIRCSNLSLRLARDLAAQTNDLIIWLAHENLQLTTLLEGDASLSVWRRLGGLATDLFALGLHREATYSAETTPFFLAECRRKTFASAYHLDKVFAAVFDRPPRMPTRHADCKLPLDLSDDELFANAPEMLEQARSNLTPDGWNPDGGYRTTTWARIRYILGVFQEETVEYRFRSAQSIDDADLRLTCLRDLSGRCHQAWNSLPRHLRYRPDCWTSNLPSPVCLMLGKVYLSYLHIDFQIYRLLGKGRTTPQPELLRVSASMLETVLQMANAARNRASFTPRDLPGIILCYGVPSAAILTTALQEATRDSSRSLPSGVNSSLLIRNLSVVVSQLESVSSPGESNRVPCIQASKVISRKLDQILDSLAVSAAVMPSNDALGVENSSAESMSTRLPPASSTPAMGLADLDTFVDFDTLDLETWALNVDLGATNGEWDLF
;
A
#
# COMPACT_ATOMS: atom_id res chain seq x y z
N MET A 1 51.32 -6.72 12.16
CA MET A 1 51.57 -5.66 13.16
C MET A 1 50.24 -5.30 13.85
N SER A 2 50.22 -5.06 15.16
CA SER A 2 48.96 -4.85 15.90
C SER A 2 48.41 -3.42 15.70
N THR A 3 47.19 -3.31 15.19
CA THR A 3 46.48 -2.03 15.01
C THR A 3 46.16 -1.35 16.34
N THR A 4 46.08 -0.01 16.34
CA THR A 4 45.90 0.80 17.56
C THR A 4 44.43 1.17 17.80
N GLY A 5 43.87 0.68 18.90
CA GLY A 5 42.51 1.00 19.35
C GLY A 5 42.35 2.46 19.79
N ARG A 6 42.20 3.37 18.82
CA ARG A 6 41.68 4.73 19.04
C ARG A 6 40.17 4.66 19.23
N ARG A 7 39.61 5.56 20.04
CA ARG A 7 38.16 5.79 20.15
C ARG A 7 37.65 6.57 18.94
N ARG A 8 36.33 6.58 18.70
CA ARG A 8 35.69 7.37 17.60
C ARG A 8 36.07 8.87 17.60
N ASN A 9 36.49 9.43 18.74
CA ASN A 9 36.97 10.81 18.87
C ASN A 9 38.52 10.95 18.76
N GLY A 10 39.21 9.99 18.14
CA GLY A 10 40.68 9.99 17.95
C GLY A 10 41.51 9.66 19.20
N SER A 11 40.97 9.83 20.41
CA SER A 11 41.71 9.63 21.67
C SER A 11 42.13 8.17 21.90
N GLN A 12 43.28 7.96 22.54
CA GLN A 12 43.78 6.64 22.91
C GLN A 12 42.97 6.06 24.09
N ALA A 13 42.52 4.81 23.98
CA ALA A 13 41.80 4.15 25.05
C ALA A 13 42.74 3.79 26.22
N SER A 14 42.47 4.32 27.42
CA SER A 14 43.13 3.91 28.67
C SER A 14 42.89 2.42 28.99
N CYS A 15 43.85 1.76 29.65
CA CYS A 15 43.69 0.38 30.11
C CYS A 15 42.57 0.23 31.16
N GLU A 16 42.04 -0.98 31.31
CA GLU A 16 40.83 -1.22 32.11
C GLU A 16 40.98 -0.88 33.61
N PRO A 17 42.10 -1.18 34.31
CA PRO A 17 42.28 -0.77 35.70
C PRO A 17 42.33 0.76 35.88
N CYS A 18 42.97 1.47 34.95
CA CYS A 18 42.98 2.93 34.97
C CYS A 18 41.61 3.52 34.63
N ARG A 19 40.86 2.92 33.70
CA ARG A 19 39.48 3.33 33.36
C ARG A 19 38.55 3.17 34.57
N ARG A 20 38.54 2.00 35.22
CA ARG A 20 37.70 1.73 36.40
C ARG A 20 38.09 2.60 37.59
N GLY A 21 39.39 2.76 37.85
CA GLY A 21 39.90 3.62 38.93
C GLY A 21 39.86 5.12 38.64
N LYS A 22 39.36 5.56 37.47
CA LYS A 22 39.36 6.96 37.00
C LYS A 22 40.74 7.65 37.03
N THR A 23 41.84 6.90 37.03
CA THR A 23 43.22 7.42 37.05
C THR A 23 43.76 7.65 35.64
N ARG A 24 44.58 8.70 35.44
CA ARG A 24 45.29 8.94 34.17
C ARG A 24 46.14 7.71 33.78
N CYS A 25 46.00 7.28 32.53
CA CYS A 25 46.81 6.23 31.91
C CYS A 25 47.90 6.88 31.05
N ASP A 26 49.07 6.26 31.02
CA ASP A 26 50.23 6.62 30.19
C ASP A 26 50.30 5.85 28.86
N HIS A 27 49.30 4.99 28.61
CA HIS A 27 49.06 4.26 27.36
C HIS A 27 50.19 3.33 26.86
N GLN A 28 51.28 3.16 27.61
CA GLN A 28 52.33 2.20 27.29
C GLN A 28 51.79 0.76 27.25
N LYS A 29 52.35 -0.04 26.34
CA LYS A 29 52.04 -1.46 26.13
C LYS A 29 53.29 -2.33 26.35
N PRO A 30 53.16 -3.58 26.83
CA PRO A 30 51.91 -4.24 27.20
C PRO A 30 51.26 -3.66 28.48
N ILE A 31 52.07 -3.21 29.44
CA ILE A 31 51.64 -2.76 30.77
C ILE A 31 52.02 -1.29 30.98
N CYS A 32 51.04 -0.46 31.33
CA CYS A 32 51.24 0.97 31.57
C CYS A 32 51.96 1.24 32.92
N ALA A 33 52.79 2.28 32.97
CA ALA A 33 53.58 2.65 34.16
C ALA A 33 52.72 3.06 35.37
N GLY A 34 51.46 3.48 35.13
CA GLY A 34 50.45 3.65 36.17
C GLY A 34 49.98 2.35 36.83
N CYS A 35 49.89 1.23 36.08
CA CYS A 35 49.55 -0.08 36.64
C CYS A 35 50.76 -0.78 37.27
N ARG A 36 51.95 -0.62 36.66
CA ARG A 36 53.22 -1.17 37.17
C ARG A 36 53.51 -0.72 38.60
N ARG A 37 53.50 0.60 38.84
CA ARG A 37 53.67 1.20 40.19
C ARG A 37 52.57 0.85 41.20
N ARG A 38 51.50 0.18 40.78
CA ARG A 38 50.38 -0.27 41.64
C ARG A 38 50.36 -1.78 41.83
N GLY A 39 51.31 -2.54 41.28
CA GLY A 39 51.30 -4.00 41.29
C GLY A 39 50.18 -4.64 40.45
N LEU A 40 49.48 -3.85 39.62
CA LEU A 40 48.32 -4.30 38.82
C LEU A 40 48.73 -4.80 37.42
N GLU A 41 49.94 -5.36 37.32
CA GLU A 41 50.58 -5.74 36.06
C GLU A 41 49.79 -6.82 35.32
N ALA A 42 49.49 -7.93 36.00
CA ALA A 42 48.68 -9.03 35.47
C ALA A 42 47.21 -8.64 35.16
N GLN A 43 46.76 -7.45 35.57
CA GLN A 43 45.41 -6.93 35.31
C GLN A 43 45.40 -5.79 34.27
N CYS A 44 46.57 -5.37 33.76
CA CYS A 44 46.69 -4.25 32.84
C CYS A 44 46.41 -4.65 31.39
N TRP A 45 45.14 -4.63 30.98
CA TRP A 45 44.72 -4.92 29.60
C TRP A 45 43.95 -3.76 28.96
N TYR A 46 43.89 -3.76 27.63
CA TYR A 46 43.21 -2.75 26.81
C TYR A 46 42.08 -3.40 26.01
N HIS A 47 40.83 -3.02 26.30
CA HIS A 47 39.65 -3.60 25.66
C HIS A 47 39.44 -3.01 24.25
N PRO A 48 39.30 -3.83 23.18
CA PRO A 48 39.10 -3.31 21.82
C PRO A 48 37.76 -2.58 21.59
N ALA A 49 36.73 -2.81 22.41
CA ALA A 49 35.40 -2.19 22.28
C ALA A 49 34.80 -1.90 23.67
N PRO A 50 35.16 -0.78 24.35
CA PRO A 50 34.92 -0.62 25.80
C PRO A 50 33.47 -0.42 26.28
N LEU A 51 32.45 -0.57 25.41
CA LEU A 51 31.06 -0.20 25.69
C LEU A 51 30.05 -1.36 25.65
N THR A 52 30.42 -2.54 25.13
CA THR A 52 29.59 -3.74 25.22
C THR A 52 29.67 -4.36 26.61
N LYS A 53 28.65 -4.12 27.45
CA LYS A 53 28.51 -4.81 28.75
C LYS A 53 28.11 -6.27 28.53
N GLN A 54 28.90 -7.21 29.05
CA GLN A 54 28.44 -8.56 29.38
C GLN A 54 28.30 -8.69 30.91
N ARG A 55 27.32 -9.47 31.38
CA ARG A 55 27.07 -9.75 32.80
C ARG A 55 27.81 -11.03 33.22
N GLY A 56 28.62 -10.93 34.28
CA GLY A 56 28.95 -11.98 35.28
C GLY A 56 29.34 -13.40 34.84
N SER A 57 30.53 -13.85 35.26
CA SER A 57 30.86 -15.27 35.46
C SER A 57 31.03 -15.52 36.98
N GLN A 58 31.06 -16.75 37.53
CA GLN A 58 31.39 -18.07 36.96
C GLN A 58 30.40 -19.13 37.56
N ARG A 59 30.65 -20.40 37.90
CA ARG A 59 31.86 -21.26 38.05
C ARG A 59 31.62 -22.67 37.40
N PRO A 60 32.08 -23.88 37.84
CA PRO A 60 32.37 -24.96 36.88
C PRO A 60 31.57 -26.27 37.03
N THR A 61 31.63 -27.11 36.00
CA THR A 61 31.13 -28.50 35.98
C THR A 61 32.24 -29.54 35.71
N PRO A 62 32.22 -30.70 36.40
CA PRO A 62 32.89 -31.95 36.01
C PRO A 62 31.90 -32.93 35.30
N PRO A 63 32.32 -34.14 34.84
CA PRO A 63 31.88 -34.63 33.52
C PRO A 63 30.85 -35.78 33.47
N THR A 64 30.46 -36.11 32.22
CA THR A 64 29.54 -37.16 31.76
C THR A 64 30.02 -38.60 32.01
N PRO A 65 29.10 -39.57 32.16
CA PRO A 65 28.88 -40.58 31.10
C PRO A 65 27.38 -40.72 30.73
N THR A 66 26.92 -40.92 29.47
CA THR A 66 27.24 -41.88 28.38
C THR A 66 26.39 -43.15 28.45
N ALA A 67 25.80 -43.56 27.31
CA ALA A 67 25.11 -44.83 27.03
C ALA A 67 23.70 -45.04 27.66
N GLN A 68 22.74 -45.78 27.07
CA GLN A 68 22.63 -46.41 25.74
C GLN A 68 21.17 -46.81 25.40
N ASN A 69 20.92 -47.16 24.12
CA ASN A 69 19.74 -47.87 23.56
C ASN A 69 18.39 -47.08 23.58
N ALA A 70 17.64 -46.84 22.49
CA ALA A 70 17.49 -47.42 21.14
C ALA A 70 16.64 -48.71 21.03
N VAL A 71 15.83 -48.78 19.94
CA VAL A 71 15.03 -49.88 19.33
C VAL A 71 13.63 -49.33 18.92
N GLU A 72 13.42 -48.89 17.65
CA GLU A 72 12.71 -49.59 16.52
C GLU A 72 11.17 -49.42 16.54
N GLN A 73 10.38 -49.43 15.44
CA GLN A 73 10.63 -49.52 13.97
C GLN A 73 9.39 -48.97 13.19
N GLY A 74 9.59 -48.41 11.97
CA GLY A 74 8.53 -48.10 10.98
C GLY A 74 7.66 -46.83 11.20
N GLY A 75 7.06 -46.19 10.17
CA GLY A 75 7.20 -46.41 8.73
C GLY A 75 6.37 -45.44 7.84
N LEU A 76 7.06 -44.58 7.06
CA LEU A 76 6.65 -43.92 5.80
C LEU A 76 5.20 -43.35 5.62
N MET A 77 5.07 -42.03 5.76
CA MET A 77 4.61 -41.17 4.64
C MET A 77 5.15 -39.73 4.81
N GLY A 78 5.38 -39.01 3.71
CA GLY A 78 6.16 -37.76 3.71
C GLY A 78 5.38 -36.51 4.11
N SER A 79 5.85 -35.80 5.14
CA SER A 79 5.32 -34.49 5.55
C SER A 79 6.08 -33.33 4.92
N VAL A 80 5.36 -32.24 4.65
CA VAL A 80 5.95 -30.92 4.34
C VAL A 80 6.74 -30.43 5.55
N SER A 81 7.98 -29.98 5.33
CA SER A 81 8.87 -29.47 6.37
C SER A 81 8.66 -27.96 6.61
N THR A 82 7.53 -27.59 7.22
CA THR A 82 7.36 -26.24 7.79
C THR A 82 7.99 -26.17 9.17
N CYS A 83 8.92 -25.23 9.39
CA CYS A 83 9.55 -25.03 10.69
C CYS A 83 8.56 -24.39 11.69
N ARG A 84 7.79 -25.22 12.40
CA ARG A 84 6.87 -24.81 13.48
C ARG A 84 6.96 -25.77 14.67
N ASP A 85 7.99 -25.60 15.50
CA ASP A 85 8.09 -26.22 16.81
C ASP A 85 8.43 -25.18 17.89
N ALA A 86 7.37 -24.60 18.47
CA ALA A 86 7.42 -23.76 19.67
C ALA A 86 6.04 -23.68 20.36
N ALA A 87 5.23 -24.74 20.24
CA ALA A 87 3.84 -24.77 20.65
C ALA A 87 3.61 -25.71 21.85
N ASP A 88 4.37 -25.51 22.93
CA ASP A 88 4.05 -26.12 24.23
C ASP A 88 4.49 -25.22 25.40
N ARG A 89 3.76 -24.12 25.59
CA ARG A 89 3.75 -23.34 26.83
C ARG A 89 2.33 -22.94 27.17
N ASN A 90 1.94 -23.30 28.39
CA ASN A 90 0.67 -22.97 29.01
C ASN A 90 0.74 -21.53 29.54
N ASP A 91 0.51 -20.55 28.66
CA ASP A 91 0.50 -19.12 29.01
C ASP A 91 -0.92 -18.57 29.14
N SER A 92 -1.17 -17.88 30.26
CA SER A 92 -2.41 -17.14 30.51
C SER A 92 -2.61 -16.05 29.46
N ALA A 93 -3.86 -15.82 29.02
CA ALA A 93 -4.19 -14.89 27.95
C ALA A 93 -3.55 -13.50 28.11
N GLU A 94 -2.42 -13.27 27.42
CA GLU A 94 -1.69 -12.00 27.45
C GLU A 94 -2.49 -10.92 26.72
N ARG A 95 -3.30 -10.21 27.50
CA ARG A 95 -4.03 -9.01 27.08
C ARG A 95 -3.06 -8.06 26.36
N ALA A 96 -3.39 -7.70 25.11
CA ALA A 96 -2.49 -6.92 24.26
C ALA A 96 -1.96 -5.67 25.01
N PRO A 97 -0.64 -5.42 25.00
CA PRO A 97 -0.05 -4.35 25.81
C PRO A 97 -0.57 -3.00 25.32
N LYS A 98 -1.26 -2.26 26.20
CA LYS A 98 -1.67 -0.88 25.92
C LYS A 98 -0.43 -0.04 25.59
N PHE A 99 -0.53 0.82 24.59
CA PHE A 99 0.52 1.75 24.21
C PHE A 99 0.70 2.83 25.30
N HIS A 100 1.50 2.53 26.30
CA HIS A 100 1.88 3.50 27.32
C HIS A 100 2.97 4.44 26.78
N THR A 101 2.69 5.73 26.76
CA THR A 101 3.73 6.76 26.70
C THR A 101 4.66 6.61 27.92
N TRP A 102 5.96 6.82 27.73
CA TRP A 102 6.96 6.48 28.75
C TRP A 102 6.75 7.29 30.05
N PRO A 103 6.47 6.65 31.20
CA PRO A 103 6.01 7.35 32.41
C PRO A 103 6.94 8.42 32.98
N PHE A 104 8.25 8.36 32.68
CA PHE A 104 9.22 9.33 33.18
C PHE A 104 9.19 10.68 32.46
N ILE A 105 8.53 10.81 31.30
CA ILE A 105 8.51 12.07 30.52
C ILE A 105 7.67 13.15 31.21
N LEU A 106 6.74 12.77 32.08
CA LEU A 106 5.78 13.67 32.75
C LEU A 106 6.27 14.25 34.10
N ASN A 107 7.45 13.87 34.59
CA ASN A 107 7.76 13.96 36.03
C ASN A 107 8.90 14.91 36.45
N ASP A 108 9.44 15.74 35.54
CA ASP A 108 10.50 16.72 35.86
C ASP A 108 9.94 17.99 36.53
N ALA A 109 9.60 17.88 37.82
CA ALA A 109 8.88 18.89 38.60
C ALA A 109 9.61 20.23 38.86
N ASN A 110 10.85 20.42 38.38
CA ASN A 110 11.73 21.52 38.78
C ASN A 110 11.63 22.81 37.93
N GLY A 111 10.78 22.85 36.89
CA GLY A 111 10.54 24.03 36.04
C GLY A 111 9.20 24.75 36.26
N ALA A 112 8.44 24.34 37.30
CA ALA A 112 6.98 24.38 37.32
C ALA A 112 6.31 25.72 36.98
N THR A 113 6.72 26.87 37.54
CA THR A 113 5.93 28.12 37.44
C THR A 113 5.97 28.78 36.06
N SER A 114 7.15 28.91 35.43
CA SER A 114 7.23 29.46 34.08
C SER A 114 6.71 28.49 33.02
N GLN A 115 6.91 27.18 33.21
CA GLN A 115 6.35 26.19 32.29
C GLN A 115 4.83 26.04 32.43
N ALA A 116 4.25 26.14 33.63
CA ALA A 116 2.80 26.08 33.81
C ALA A 116 2.08 27.23 33.09
N LEU A 117 2.55 28.47 33.21
CA LEU A 117 1.94 29.61 32.50
C LEU A 117 2.07 29.48 30.97
N ILE A 118 3.21 29.00 30.48
CA ILE A 118 3.41 28.72 29.05
C ILE A 118 2.50 27.57 28.60
N HIS A 119 2.34 26.52 29.40
CA HIS A 119 1.46 25.37 29.12
C HIS A 119 -0.02 25.80 29.11
N GLU A 120 -0.46 26.64 30.05
CA GLU A 120 -1.84 27.15 30.14
C GLU A 120 -2.19 28.07 28.97
N ILE A 121 -1.28 28.98 28.59
CA ILE A 121 -1.44 29.84 27.40
C ILE A 121 -1.43 28.99 26.11
N HIS A 122 -0.54 27.99 26.04
CA HIS A 122 -0.45 27.07 24.91
C HIS A 122 -1.70 26.18 24.80
N ASP A 123 -2.20 25.64 25.91
CA ASP A 123 -3.43 24.82 25.96
C ASP A 123 -4.65 25.64 25.56
N LYS A 124 -4.78 26.88 26.06
CA LYS A 124 -5.87 27.77 25.64
C LYS A 124 -5.80 28.06 24.14
N LYS A 125 -4.63 28.46 23.61
CA LYS A 125 -4.48 28.74 22.17
C LYS A 125 -4.71 27.49 21.31
N ALA A 126 -4.18 26.34 21.73
CA ALA A 126 -4.41 25.07 21.06
C ALA A 126 -5.87 24.61 21.17
N TYR A 127 -6.59 24.93 22.24
CA TYR A 127 -8.03 24.71 22.34
C TYR A 127 -8.79 25.61 21.36
N GLU A 128 -8.46 26.90 21.29
CA GLU A 128 -9.07 27.85 20.35
C GLU A 128 -8.81 27.45 18.88
N GLU A 129 -7.60 27.00 18.54
CA GLU A 129 -7.25 26.47 17.22
C GLU A 129 -8.00 25.16 16.89
N ARG A 130 -8.11 24.23 17.85
CA ARG A 130 -8.85 22.97 17.66
C ARG A 130 -10.37 23.21 17.59
N LEU A 131 -10.90 24.21 18.31
CA LEU A 131 -12.30 24.61 18.23
C LEU A 131 -12.62 25.21 16.87
N ALA A 132 -11.85 26.21 16.40
CA ALA A 132 -12.06 26.80 15.07
C ALA A 132 -11.95 25.77 13.94
N ALA A 133 -11.02 24.82 14.06
CA ALA A 133 -10.91 23.69 13.14
C ALA A 133 -12.11 22.72 13.20
N THR A 134 -12.75 22.58 14.36
CA THR A 134 -13.97 21.77 14.53
C THR A 134 -15.21 22.52 14.04
N GLU A 135 -15.29 23.84 14.21
CA GLU A 135 -16.33 24.70 13.64
C GLU A 135 -16.31 24.63 12.09
N GLU A 136 -15.13 24.63 11.46
CA GLU A 136 -14.99 24.40 10.03
C GLU A 136 -15.58 23.03 9.61
N ILE A 137 -15.20 21.94 10.30
CA ILE A 137 -15.72 20.58 10.06
C ILE A 137 -17.23 20.51 10.25
N VAL A 138 -17.79 21.17 11.26
CA VAL A 138 -19.24 21.19 11.53
C VAL A 138 -20.00 22.01 10.49
N SER A 139 -19.43 23.11 9.99
CA SER A 139 -20.08 23.98 8.99
C SER A 139 -20.42 23.26 7.68
N GLU A 140 -19.68 22.20 7.32
CA GLU A 140 -19.94 21.40 6.12
C GLU A 140 -21.19 20.50 6.23
N LEU A 141 -21.84 20.41 7.42
CA LEU A 141 -23.14 19.75 7.58
C LEU A 141 -24.27 20.42 6.77
N ARG A 142 -24.09 21.66 6.30
CA ARG A 142 -24.94 22.28 5.26
C ARG A 142 -25.10 21.42 4.00
N PHE A 143 -24.15 20.52 3.71
CA PHE A 143 -24.20 19.60 2.58
C PHE A 143 -24.72 18.20 2.93
N LEU A 144 -25.27 17.97 4.14
CA LEU A 144 -25.65 16.64 4.65
C LEU A 144 -26.52 15.83 3.68
N ALA A 145 -27.50 16.45 3.02
CA ALA A 145 -28.37 15.75 2.05
C ALA A 145 -27.62 15.27 0.78
N LEU A 146 -26.59 16.01 0.33
CA LEU A 146 -25.73 15.58 -0.77
C LEU A 146 -24.75 14.50 -0.31
N ILE A 147 -24.25 14.60 0.93
CA ILE A 147 -23.39 13.59 1.57
C ILE A 147 -24.14 12.26 1.71
N GLU A 148 -25.35 12.25 2.29
CA GLU A 148 -26.20 11.05 2.46
C GLU A 148 -26.47 10.38 1.10
N LYS A 149 -26.80 11.16 0.06
CA LYS A 149 -26.94 10.66 -1.31
C LYS A 149 -25.66 10.01 -1.84
N LEU A 150 -24.51 10.69 -1.75
CA LEU A 150 -23.23 10.19 -2.25
C LEU A 150 -22.77 8.93 -1.50
N LEU A 151 -23.08 8.82 -0.20
CA LEU A 151 -22.81 7.62 0.58
C LEU A 151 -23.69 6.44 0.13
N HIS A 152 -24.99 6.66 -0.10
CA HIS A 152 -25.89 5.65 -0.66
C HIS A 152 -25.44 5.18 -2.06
N GLU A 153 -24.99 6.11 -2.91
CA GLU A 153 -24.39 5.81 -4.23
C GLU A 153 -23.13 4.94 -4.05
N TRP A 154 -22.11 5.40 -3.30
CA TRP A 154 -20.86 4.66 -3.07
C TRP A 154 -21.07 3.25 -2.52
N LEU A 155 -21.87 3.12 -1.46
CA LEU A 155 -22.17 1.86 -0.79
C LEU A 155 -23.07 0.93 -1.62
N SER A 156 -23.50 1.32 -2.84
CA SER A 156 -24.26 0.45 -3.74
C SER A 156 -23.40 -0.27 -4.77
N TYR A 157 -22.24 0.30 -5.16
CA TYR A 157 -21.34 -0.28 -6.16
C TYR A 157 -19.95 -0.63 -5.63
N SER A 158 -19.51 -0.03 -4.52
CA SER A 158 -18.15 -0.20 -4.00
C SER A 158 -17.90 -1.61 -3.49
N GLN A 159 -17.08 -2.36 -4.24
CA GLN A 159 -16.65 -3.72 -3.91
C GLN A 159 -15.66 -3.78 -2.74
N VAL A 160 -15.15 -2.64 -2.29
CA VAL A 160 -14.02 -2.54 -1.34
C VAL A 160 -14.30 -1.58 -0.18
N ALA A 161 -15.58 -1.34 0.12
CA ALA A 161 -16.00 -0.52 1.25
C ALA A 161 -15.52 -1.14 2.58
N LEU A 162 -14.78 -0.34 3.35
CA LEU A 162 -14.21 -0.77 4.62
C LEU A 162 -15.27 -0.82 5.73
N GLY A 163 -15.94 0.31 5.99
CA GLY A 163 -17.11 0.37 6.86
C GLY A 163 -18.30 -0.39 6.23
N PRO A 164 -19.00 -1.25 6.97
CA PRO A 164 -20.20 -1.93 6.47
C PRO A 164 -21.35 -0.97 6.18
N ARG A 165 -22.18 -1.30 5.19
CA ARG A 165 -23.29 -0.47 4.73
C ARG A 165 -24.32 -0.16 5.82
N PRO A 166 -24.81 -1.12 6.66
CA PRO A 166 -25.75 -0.81 7.73
C PRO A 166 -25.21 0.23 8.72
N LEU A 167 -23.94 0.07 9.11
CA LEU A 167 -23.26 0.92 10.09
C LEU A 167 -23.07 2.35 9.58
N ILE A 168 -22.54 2.53 8.36
CA ILE A 168 -22.35 3.87 7.80
C ILE A 168 -23.70 4.59 7.60
N LEU A 169 -24.73 3.87 7.16
CA LEU A 169 -26.07 4.47 6.99
C LEU A 169 -26.73 4.82 8.34
N GLN A 170 -26.53 4.02 9.39
CA GLN A 170 -27.06 4.32 10.73
C GLN A 170 -26.36 5.53 11.39
N LEU A 171 -25.04 5.72 11.17
CA LEU A 171 -24.34 6.93 11.59
C LEU A 171 -24.89 8.19 10.91
N VAL A 172 -25.13 8.14 9.59
CA VAL A 172 -25.73 9.25 8.84
C VAL A 172 -27.16 9.52 9.29
N ALA A 173 -27.97 8.47 9.48
CA ALA A 173 -29.33 8.60 9.98
C ALA A 173 -29.37 9.28 11.35
N GLY A 174 -28.49 8.89 12.29
CA GLY A 174 -28.35 9.54 13.59
C GLY A 174 -28.01 11.04 13.47
N ILE A 175 -27.04 11.39 12.61
CA ILE A 175 -26.68 12.79 12.32
C ILE A 175 -27.84 13.56 11.67
N ARG A 176 -28.70 12.92 10.87
CA ARG A 176 -29.87 13.57 10.26
C ARG A 176 -31.05 13.74 11.24
N THR A 177 -31.16 12.90 12.27
CA THR A 177 -32.27 12.96 13.24
C THR A 177 -31.97 13.76 14.51
N ASP A 178 -30.71 14.08 14.79
CA ASP A 178 -30.30 14.86 15.95
C ASP A 178 -30.70 16.36 15.80
N PRO A 179 -31.42 16.96 16.78
CA PRO A 179 -31.72 18.39 16.76
C PRO A 179 -30.47 19.29 16.74
N ALA A 180 -29.35 18.87 17.35
CA ALA A 180 -28.14 19.70 17.45
C ALA A 180 -27.46 19.88 16.08
N THR A 181 -27.36 18.82 15.30
CA THR A 181 -26.87 18.85 13.91
C THR A 181 -27.85 19.54 12.98
N SER A 182 -29.17 19.37 13.17
CA SER A 182 -30.19 20.05 12.37
C SER A 182 -30.09 21.57 12.42
N GLY A 183 -29.64 22.14 13.55
CA GLY A 183 -29.35 23.58 13.70
C GLY A 183 -28.16 24.08 12.88
N CYS A 184 -27.38 23.18 12.27
CA CYS A 184 -26.18 23.46 11.48
C CYS A 184 -26.36 23.14 9.97
N VAL A 185 -27.56 22.79 9.51
CA VAL A 185 -27.83 22.46 8.09
C VAL A 185 -28.26 23.68 7.26
N SER A 186 -28.72 24.76 7.90
CA SER A 186 -29.28 25.94 7.22
C SER A 186 -28.65 27.25 7.70
N GLU A 187 -27.84 27.87 6.83
CA GLU A 187 -27.16 29.15 7.08
C GLU A 187 -28.13 30.32 7.31
N ASP A 188 -29.35 30.25 6.78
CA ASP A 188 -30.41 31.27 6.93
C ASP A 188 -30.98 31.41 8.36
N THR A 189 -30.54 30.58 9.32
CA THR A 189 -31.03 30.64 10.70
C THR A 189 -30.24 31.66 11.52
N ALA A 190 -30.94 32.54 12.25
CA ALA A 190 -30.31 33.60 13.06
C ALA A 190 -29.30 33.06 14.09
N ASP A 191 -29.54 31.84 14.59
CA ASP A 191 -28.69 31.15 15.56
C ASP A 191 -27.63 30.25 14.91
N TYR A 192 -27.50 30.18 13.58
CA TYR A 192 -26.60 29.26 12.86
C TYR A 192 -25.17 29.26 13.42
N VAL A 193 -24.57 30.44 13.60
CA VAL A 193 -23.21 30.58 14.14
C VAL A 193 -23.13 30.06 15.58
N HIS A 194 -24.16 30.32 16.40
CA HIS A 194 -24.23 29.80 17.77
C HIS A 194 -24.33 28.27 17.80
N ASN A 195 -25.18 27.70 16.93
CA ASN A 195 -25.37 26.25 16.79
C ASN A 195 -24.07 25.56 16.36
N VAL A 196 -23.39 26.08 15.32
CA VAL A 196 -22.09 25.56 14.84
C VAL A 196 -21.03 25.62 15.94
N THR A 197 -20.88 26.77 16.60
CA THR A 197 -19.93 26.94 17.72
C THR A 197 -20.27 26.04 18.91
N GLN A 198 -21.54 25.78 19.20
CA GLN A 198 -21.92 24.91 20.32
C GLN A 198 -21.71 23.43 19.98
N LEU A 199 -22.19 22.97 18.83
CA LEU A 199 -21.98 21.61 18.34
C LEU A 199 -20.48 21.32 18.19
N ALA A 200 -19.66 22.28 17.73
CA ALA A 200 -18.21 22.11 17.65
C ALA A 200 -17.56 21.90 19.02
N LYS A 201 -18.00 22.59 20.09
CA LYS A 201 -17.50 22.33 21.46
C LYS A 201 -17.89 20.94 21.96
N ASP A 202 -19.11 20.50 21.67
CA ASP A 202 -19.60 19.20 22.12
C ASP A 202 -18.94 18.06 21.34
N VAL A 203 -18.77 18.19 20.02
CA VAL A 203 -17.97 17.29 19.18
C VAL A 203 -16.51 17.25 19.62
N LEU A 204 -15.89 18.39 19.95
CA LEU A 204 -14.51 18.47 20.46
C LEU A 204 -14.36 17.76 21.82
N ARG A 205 -15.33 17.93 22.73
CA ARG A 205 -15.38 17.21 24.01
C ARG A 205 -15.52 15.70 23.80
N SER A 206 -16.47 15.28 22.98
CA SER A 206 -16.72 13.87 22.67
C SER A 206 -15.51 13.23 21.99
N SER A 207 -14.88 13.89 21.01
CA SER A 207 -13.66 13.42 20.33
C SER A 207 -12.45 13.25 21.25
N SER A 208 -12.42 13.96 22.39
CA SER A 208 -11.37 13.85 23.42
C SER A 208 -11.57 12.70 24.41
N SER A 209 -12.73 12.02 24.39
CA SER A 209 -13.08 10.93 25.33
C SER A 209 -12.61 9.55 24.87
N GLU A 210 -12.34 8.63 25.81
CA GLU A 210 -12.04 7.22 25.50
C GLU A 210 -13.30 6.47 25.04
N VAL A 211 -13.22 5.75 23.91
CA VAL A 211 -14.33 4.92 23.40
C VAL A 211 -14.27 3.54 24.03
N ALA A 212 -15.19 3.25 24.95
CA ALA A 212 -15.31 1.95 25.60
C ALA A 212 -16.21 0.99 24.80
N VAL A 213 -15.62 0.15 23.95
CA VAL A 213 -16.34 -0.95 23.26
C VAL A 213 -16.59 -2.09 24.26
N ALA A 214 -17.85 -2.33 24.62
CA ALA A 214 -18.25 -3.50 25.40
C ALA A 214 -18.53 -4.72 24.49
N PRO A 215 -18.35 -5.97 24.95
CA PRO A 215 -18.47 -7.16 24.10
C PRO A 215 -19.91 -7.46 23.66
N SER A 216 -20.88 -6.97 24.41
CA SER A 216 -22.32 -7.13 24.18
C SER A 216 -22.95 -5.97 23.40
N LEU A 217 -22.15 -5.08 22.79
CA LEU A 217 -22.69 -4.04 21.91
C LEU A 217 -23.21 -4.68 20.62
N ASP A 218 -24.41 -4.26 20.24
CA ASP A 218 -24.99 -4.47 18.92
C ASP A 218 -24.62 -3.29 17.99
N LEU A 219 -25.26 -3.23 16.81
CA LEU A 219 -25.04 -2.17 15.84
C LEU A 219 -25.48 -0.79 16.36
N GLU A 220 -26.65 -0.71 17.02
CA GLU A 220 -27.20 0.56 17.50
C GLU A 220 -26.37 1.11 18.66
N GLY A 221 -26.04 0.27 19.65
CA GLY A 221 -25.17 0.63 20.76
C GLY A 221 -23.76 1.03 20.29
N PHE A 222 -23.22 0.43 19.24
CA PHE A 222 -21.95 0.86 18.64
C PHE A 222 -22.08 2.21 17.93
N CYS A 223 -23.10 2.42 17.08
CA CYS A 223 -23.34 3.71 16.43
C CYS A 223 -23.63 4.84 17.43
N ALA A 224 -24.23 4.54 18.59
CA ALA A 224 -24.45 5.49 19.69
C ALA A 224 -23.16 5.97 20.38
N LEU A 225 -22.00 5.31 20.17
CA LEU A 225 -20.69 5.81 20.64
C LEU A 225 -20.07 6.88 19.72
N PHE A 226 -20.66 7.11 18.54
CA PHE A 226 -20.08 7.90 17.46
C PHE A 226 -21.05 8.91 16.82
N SER A 227 -22.27 9.05 17.36
CA SER A 227 -23.36 9.86 16.81
C SER A 227 -24.21 10.52 17.90
N GLY A 228 -25.09 11.45 17.54
CA GLY A 228 -25.89 12.24 18.48
C GLY A 228 -25.02 13.02 19.47
N ALA A 229 -25.33 12.95 20.76
CA ALA A 229 -24.51 13.54 21.83
C ALA A 229 -23.04 13.04 21.85
N ASN A 230 -22.77 11.85 21.30
CA ASN A 230 -21.44 11.28 21.16
C ASN A 230 -20.87 11.45 19.74
N LEU A 231 -21.33 12.42 18.94
CA LEU A 231 -20.75 12.73 17.63
C LEU A 231 -19.28 13.16 17.76
N ARG A 232 -18.41 12.65 16.87
CA ARG A 232 -16.95 12.85 16.92
C ARG A 232 -16.40 13.31 15.57
N VAL A 233 -15.23 13.94 15.56
CA VAL A 233 -14.58 14.41 14.32
C VAL A 233 -14.23 13.25 13.38
N GLU A 234 -13.88 12.07 13.90
CA GLU A 234 -13.63 10.89 13.07
C GLU A 234 -14.88 10.38 12.33
N THR A 235 -16.08 10.55 12.91
CA THR A 235 -17.35 10.25 12.23
C THR A 235 -17.55 11.20 11.05
N LEU A 236 -17.50 12.51 11.28
CA LEU A 236 -17.69 13.52 10.23
C LEU A 236 -16.63 13.38 9.13
N GLY A 237 -15.37 13.20 9.52
CA GLY A 237 -14.26 12.93 8.61
C GLY A 237 -14.49 11.71 7.73
N LEU A 238 -14.97 10.59 8.28
CA LEU A 238 -15.23 9.35 7.51
C LEU A 238 -16.33 9.57 6.46
N LEU A 239 -17.40 10.28 6.82
CA LEU A 239 -18.50 10.60 5.91
C LEU A 239 -18.04 11.55 4.80
N TYR A 240 -17.34 12.64 5.13
CA TYR A 240 -16.83 13.61 4.15
C TYR A 240 -15.80 13.00 3.21
N THR A 241 -14.92 12.14 3.72
CA THR A 241 -13.94 11.39 2.92
C THR A 241 -14.65 10.49 1.91
N THR A 242 -15.65 9.73 2.35
CA THR A 242 -16.38 8.80 1.49
C THR A 242 -17.24 9.55 0.47
N ALA A 243 -17.84 10.68 0.84
CA ALA A 243 -18.55 11.56 -0.08
C ALA A 243 -17.62 12.16 -1.15
N ALA A 244 -16.42 12.62 -0.78
CA ALA A 244 -15.40 13.07 -1.74
C ALA A 244 -14.98 11.95 -2.71
N ARG A 245 -14.70 10.74 -2.20
CA ARG A 245 -14.38 9.57 -3.05
C ARG A 245 -15.52 9.25 -4.02
N SER A 246 -16.77 9.26 -3.55
CA SER A 246 -17.95 9.02 -4.37
C SER A 246 -18.14 10.10 -5.44
N TYR A 247 -17.96 11.37 -5.08
CA TYR A 247 -18.09 12.48 -6.02
C TYR A 247 -17.02 12.41 -7.12
N LEU A 248 -15.75 12.21 -6.75
CA LEU A 248 -14.64 12.07 -7.69
C LEU A 248 -14.77 10.82 -8.58
N ALA A 249 -15.41 9.75 -8.12
CA ALA A 249 -15.67 8.56 -8.92
C ALA A 249 -16.67 8.78 -10.07
N ARG A 250 -17.39 9.91 -10.10
CA ARG A 250 -18.33 10.25 -11.19
C ARG A 250 -17.57 10.75 -12.42
N ALA A 251 -18.02 10.32 -13.60
CA ALA A 251 -17.51 10.77 -14.90
C ALA A 251 -18.14 12.11 -15.37
N ASP A 252 -19.33 12.42 -14.86
CA ASP A 252 -20.19 13.55 -15.26
C ASP A 252 -20.32 14.53 -14.07
N ALA A 253 -19.20 15.16 -13.72
CA ALA A 253 -19.05 16.06 -12.59
C ALA A 253 -18.97 17.50 -13.08
N ASP A 254 -20.11 18.21 -13.11
CA ASP A 254 -20.22 19.62 -13.53
C ASP A 254 -19.19 20.50 -12.79
N GLU A 255 -18.16 20.92 -13.54
CA GLU A 255 -16.91 21.48 -13.02
C GLU A 255 -17.10 22.74 -12.17
N ARG A 256 -18.15 23.52 -12.42
CA ARG A 256 -18.25 24.90 -11.90
C ARG A 256 -19.11 25.07 -10.65
N ARG A 257 -20.07 24.16 -10.40
CA ARG A 257 -20.96 24.26 -9.22
C ARG A 257 -20.49 23.49 -7.99
N HIS A 258 -19.52 22.60 -8.15
CA HIS A 258 -19.17 21.61 -7.11
C HIS A 258 -17.71 21.66 -6.63
N ASP A 259 -16.91 22.61 -7.13
CA ASP A 259 -15.55 22.86 -6.64
C ASP A 259 -15.53 23.14 -5.12
N LEU A 260 -16.42 24.03 -4.65
CA LEU A 260 -16.57 24.38 -3.23
C LEU A 260 -16.87 23.16 -2.36
N PHE A 261 -17.87 22.34 -2.74
CA PHE A 261 -18.21 21.10 -2.04
C PHE A 261 -17.03 20.12 -2.01
N THR A 262 -16.41 19.88 -3.17
CA THR A 262 -15.33 18.89 -3.29
C THR A 262 -14.12 19.30 -2.46
N ARG A 263 -13.75 20.59 -2.49
CA ARG A 263 -12.67 21.16 -1.67
C ARG A 263 -13.02 21.17 -0.18
N GLY A 264 -14.25 21.48 0.18
CA GLY A 264 -14.75 21.43 1.56
C GLY A 264 -14.65 20.01 2.15
N MET A 265 -15.16 19.02 1.43
CA MET A 265 -15.06 17.59 1.81
C MET A 265 -13.60 17.11 1.93
N ILE A 266 -12.73 17.44 0.96
CA ILE A 266 -11.30 17.06 0.99
C ILE A 266 -10.58 17.76 2.16
N ARG A 267 -10.84 19.05 2.39
CA ARG A 267 -10.22 19.82 3.47
C ARG A 267 -10.67 19.31 4.84
N CYS A 268 -11.97 19.16 5.06
CA CYS A 268 -12.52 18.68 6.32
C CYS A 268 -12.21 17.20 6.59
N SER A 269 -12.08 16.35 5.56
CA SER A 269 -11.50 15.00 5.69
C SER A 269 -10.09 15.04 6.30
N ASN A 270 -9.20 15.88 5.74
CA ASN A 270 -7.83 16.03 6.18
C ASN A 270 -7.68 16.78 7.53
N LEU A 271 -8.63 17.64 7.89
CA LEU A 271 -8.68 18.31 9.18
C LEU A 271 -9.17 17.34 10.27
N SER A 272 -10.24 16.60 10.00
CA SER A 272 -10.81 15.58 10.90
C SER A 272 -9.81 14.49 11.25
N LEU A 273 -9.07 13.94 10.27
CA LEU A 273 -8.08 12.88 10.53
C LEU A 273 -6.87 13.36 11.37
N ARG A 274 -6.52 14.66 11.28
CA ARG A 274 -5.50 15.24 12.16
C ARG A 274 -6.04 15.40 13.57
N LEU A 275 -7.15 16.16 13.72
CA LEU A 275 -7.80 16.37 15.02
C LEU A 275 -8.11 15.05 15.74
N ALA A 276 -8.60 14.02 15.05
CA ALA A 276 -8.90 12.74 15.68
C ALA A 276 -7.65 12.08 16.31
N ARG A 277 -6.50 12.14 15.64
CA ARG A 277 -5.22 11.63 16.17
C ARG A 277 -4.62 12.56 17.24
N ASP A 278 -4.86 13.87 17.15
CA ASP A 278 -4.37 14.87 18.10
C ASP A 278 -5.22 14.96 19.39
N LEU A 279 -6.47 14.46 19.37
CA LEU A 279 -7.43 14.50 20.47
C LEU A 279 -7.60 13.16 21.19
N ALA A 280 -7.63 12.04 20.46
CA ALA A 280 -8.01 10.74 21.04
C ALA A 280 -6.87 10.12 21.86
N ALA A 281 -7.08 9.96 23.17
CA ALA A 281 -6.10 9.36 24.08
C ALA A 281 -5.69 7.92 23.71
N GLN A 282 -6.56 7.20 23.00
CA GLN A 282 -6.29 5.94 22.31
C GLN A 282 -7.01 5.98 20.96
N THR A 283 -6.40 5.41 19.91
CA THR A 283 -7.05 5.28 18.59
C THR A 283 -8.23 4.29 18.63
N ASN A 284 -9.16 4.41 17.69
CA ASN A 284 -10.38 3.60 17.61
C ASN A 284 -10.70 3.18 16.17
N ASP A 285 -11.70 2.32 16.01
CA ASP A 285 -12.09 1.75 14.72
C ASP A 285 -12.43 2.79 13.65
N LEU A 286 -13.16 3.86 14.00
CA LEU A 286 -13.51 4.92 13.04
C LEU A 286 -12.31 5.79 12.67
N ILE A 287 -11.36 6.02 13.58
CA ILE A 287 -10.08 6.69 13.25
C ILE A 287 -9.29 5.89 12.21
N ILE A 288 -9.23 4.56 12.37
CA ILE A 288 -8.56 3.65 11.43
C ILE A 288 -9.31 3.62 10.08
N TRP A 289 -10.65 3.59 10.11
CA TRP A 289 -11.44 3.62 8.88
C TRP A 289 -11.30 4.95 8.13
N LEU A 290 -11.32 6.08 8.84
CA LEU A 290 -11.00 7.40 8.28
C LEU A 290 -9.58 7.42 7.72
N ALA A 291 -8.58 6.89 8.43
CA ALA A 291 -7.20 6.83 7.96
C ALA A 291 -7.05 6.03 6.65
N HIS A 292 -7.77 4.91 6.50
CA HIS A 292 -7.79 4.10 5.28
C HIS A 292 -8.52 4.80 4.13
N GLU A 293 -9.74 5.31 4.37
CA GLU A 293 -10.51 6.00 3.33
C GLU A 293 -9.82 7.28 2.88
N ASN A 294 -9.13 7.99 3.79
CA ASN A 294 -8.38 9.21 3.48
C ASN A 294 -7.07 8.90 2.74
N LEU A 295 -6.38 7.80 3.06
CA LEU A 295 -5.28 7.27 2.24
C LEU A 295 -5.77 7.00 0.80
N GLN A 296 -6.91 6.33 0.67
CA GLN A 296 -7.55 6.01 -0.61
C GLN A 296 -8.16 7.23 -1.35
N LEU A 297 -8.45 8.32 -0.66
CA LEU A 297 -8.77 9.62 -1.27
C LEU A 297 -7.49 10.33 -1.75
N THR A 298 -6.40 10.21 -0.99
CA THR A 298 -5.12 10.85 -1.31
C THR A 298 -4.49 10.24 -2.56
N THR A 299 -4.57 8.92 -2.75
CA THR A 299 -4.06 8.26 -3.98
C THR A 299 -4.78 8.74 -5.25
N LEU A 300 -6.06 9.10 -5.15
CA LEU A 300 -6.86 9.65 -6.25
C LEU A 300 -6.56 11.11 -6.58
N LEU A 301 -5.93 11.84 -5.64
CA LEU A 301 -5.62 13.27 -5.76
C LEU A 301 -4.14 13.53 -6.09
N GLU A 302 -3.24 12.74 -5.49
CA GLU A 302 -1.78 12.94 -5.56
C GLU A 302 -1.03 11.79 -6.27
N GLY A 303 -1.72 10.73 -6.70
CA GLY A 303 -1.12 9.52 -7.28
C GLY A 303 -0.52 8.57 -6.23
N ASP A 304 -0.45 7.27 -6.56
CA ASP A 304 -0.02 6.21 -5.63
C ASP A 304 1.43 6.36 -5.12
N ALA A 305 2.27 7.10 -5.85
CA ALA A 305 3.67 7.34 -5.52
C ALA A 305 3.93 8.63 -4.71
N SER A 306 2.89 9.38 -4.33
CA SER A 306 3.07 10.59 -3.53
C SER A 306 3.66 10.30 -2.14
N LEU A 307 4.56 11.18 -1.68
CA LEU A 307 5.10 11.14 -0.31
C LEU A 307 3.99 11.32 0.75
N SER A 308 2.88 12.00 0.43
CA SER A 308 1.67 12.11 1.26
C SER A 308 1.01 10.75 1.44
N VAL A 309 0.82 10.00 0.33
CA VAL A 309 0.29 8.63 0.35
C VAL A 309 1.18 7.71 1.22
N TRP A 310 2.50 7.75 1.02
CA TRP A 310 3.44 6.92 1.80
C TRP A 310 3.50 7.28 3.29
N ARG A 311 3.32 8.56 3.63
CA ARG A 311 3.18 9.04 5.02
C ARG A 311 1.86 8.57 5.64
N ARG A 312 0.74 8.64 4.90
CA ARG A 312 -0.59 8.21 5.36
C ARG A 312 -0.67 6.70 5.58
N LEU A 313 -0.07 5.89 4.71
CA LEU A 313 0.09 4.44 4.95
C LEU A 313 0.93 4.16 6.21
N GLY A 314 1.97 4.97 6.47
CA GLY A 314 2.74 4.90 7.72
C GLY A 314 1.91 5.22 8.97
N GLY A 315 1.04 6.24 8.89
CA GLY A 315 0.08 6.57 9.93
C GLY A 315 -0.92 5.44 10.17
N LEU A 316 -1.56 4.95 9.11
CA LEU A 316 -2.52 3.84 9.17
C LEU A 316 -1.91 2.57 9.81
N ALA A 317 -0.69 2.19 9.43
CA ALA A 317 0.01 1.08 10.07
C ALA A 317 0.26 1.32 11.57
N THR A 318 0.54 2.56 11.97
CA THR A 318 0.71 2.93 13.39
C THR A 318 -0.61 2.80 14.15
N ASP A 319 -1.72 3.30 13.59
CA ASP A 319 -3.05 3.23 14.21
C ASP A 319 -3.51 1.76 14.38
N LEU A 320 -3.32 0.93 13.33
CA LEU A 320 -3.60 -0.51 13.35
C LEU A 320 -2.79 -1.27 14.41
N PHE A 321 -1.54 -0.88 14.62
CA PHE A 321 -0.69 -1.45 15.65
C PHE A 321 -1.07 -0.96 17.06
N ALA A 322 -1.48 0.29 17.20
CA ALA A 322 -1.91 0.86 18.48
C ALA A 322 -3.26 0.31 18.98
N LEU A 323 -4.24 0.05 18.10
CA LEU A 323 -5.48 -0.66 18.47
C LEU A 323 -5.29 -2.19 18.55
N GLY A 324 -4.17 -2.71 18.03
CA GLY A 324 -3.82 -4.13 18.12
C GLY A 324 -4.42 -5.02 17.01
N LEU A 325 -4.93 -4.46 15.90
CA LEU A 325 -5.62 -5.22 14.84
C LEU A 325 -4.73 -6.21 14.06
N HIS A 326 -3.43 -6.24 14.36
CA HIS A 326 -2.49 -7.25 13.90
C HIS A 326 -2.56 -8.55 14.73
N ARG A 327 -3.24 -8.53 15.88
CA ARG A 327 -3.31 -9.64 16.85
C ARG A 327 -4.71 -10.23 16.95
N GLU A 328 -4.84 -11.49 16.57
CA GLU A 328 -6.06 -12.28 16.68
C GLU A 328 -6.56 -12.38 18.14
N ALA A 329 -5.64 -12.34 19.12
CA ALA A 329 -5.96 -12.28 20.55
C ALA A 329 -6.78 -11.05 20.99
N THR A 330 -6.90 -10.01 20.16
CA THR A 330 -7.77 -8.84 20.44
C THR A 330 -9.24 -9.09 20.08
N TYR A 331 -9.55 -10.22 19.42
CA TYR A 331 -10.88 -10.56 18.92
C TYR A 331 -11.63 -11.59 19.78
N SER A 332 -11.35 -11.60 21.09
CA SER A 332 -12.10 -12.43 22.05
C SER A 332 -13.55 -11.95 22.18
N ALA A 333 -14.49 -12.90 22.30
CA ALA A 333 -15.88 -12.62 22.66
C ALA A 333 -16.02 -12.01 24.08
N GLU A 334 -14.97 -12.07 24.89
CA GLU A 334 -14.89 -11.38 26.20
C GLU A 334 -14.51 -9.88 26.07
N THR A 335 -14.08 -9.43 24.88
CA THR A 335 -13.52 -8.07 24.68
C THR A 335 -14.07 -7.33 23.46
N THR A 336 -14.72 -8.00 22.51
CA THR A 336 -15.12 -7.39 21.22
C THR A 336 -16.35 -8.11 20.64
N PRO A 337 -17.40 -7.39 20.21
CA PRO A 337 -18.54 -7.99 19.51
C PRO A 337 -18.13 -8.70 18.22
N PHE A 338 -18.80 -9.80 17.88
CA PHE A 338 -18.47 -10.62 16.70
C PHE A 338 -18.40 -9.80 15.40
N PHE A 339 -19.39 -8.94 15.13
CA PHE A 339 -19.40 -8.12 13.91
C PHE A 339 -18.16 -7.23 13.82
N LEU A 340 -17.71 -6.68 14.96
CA LEU A 340 -16.57 -5.77 15.01
C LEU A 340 -15.26 -6.53 14.87
N ALA A 341 -15.18 -7.77 15.38
CA ALA A 341 -14.04 -8.66 15.14
C ALA A 341 -13.85 -8.95 13.64
N GLU A 342 -14.92 -9.32 12.91
CA GLU A 342 -14.82 -9.53 11.45
C GLU A 342 -14.53 -8.22 10.70
N CYS A 343 -15.10 -7.09 11.12
CA CYS A 343 -14.75 -5.78 10.56
C CYS A 343 -13.26 -5.47 10.76
N ARG A 344 -12.71 -5.71 11.96
CA ARG A 344 -11.30 -5.50 12.28
C ARG A 344 -10.38 -6.41 11.46
N ARG A 345 -10.73 -7.69 11.26
CA ARG A 345 -10.01 -8.59 10.33
C ARG A 345 -10.07 -8.08 8.88
N LYS A 346 -11.24 -7.62 8.40
CA LYS A 346 -11.38 -7.01 7.05
C LYS A 346 -10.54 -5.75 6.92
N THR A 347 -10.48 -4.92 7.97
CA THR A 347 -9.67 -3.70 8.02
C THR A 347 -8.17 -3.99 7.99
N PHE A 348 -7.68 -4.92 8.82
CA PHE A 348 -6.28 -5.34 8.77
C PHE A 348 -5.92 -5.96 7.41
N ALA A 349 -6.72 -6.89 6.89
CA ALA A 349 -6.52 -7.51 5.59
C ALA A 349 -6.39 -6.50 4.44
N SER A 350 -7.24 -5.46 4.44
CA SER A 350 -7.25 -4.42 3.40
C SER A 350 -6.01 -3.53 3.47
N ALA A 351 -5.62 -3.07 4.65
CA ALA A 351 -4.43 -2.25 4.84
C ALA A 351 -3.13 -3.04 4.62
N TYR A 352 -3.08 -4.29 5.09
CA TYR A 352 -1.98 -5.23 4.85
C TYR A 352 -1.74 -5.44 3.35
N HIS A 353 -2.79 -5.63 2.54
CA HIS A 353 -2.66 -5.73 1.08
C HIS A 353 -2.06 -4.46 0.46
N LEU A 354 -2.53 -3.27 0.85
CA LEU A 354 -2.00 -1.99 0.33
C LEU A 354 -0.50 -1.83 0.64
N ASP A 355 -0.06 -2.25 1.84
CA ASP A 355 1.36 -2.28 2.21
C ASP A 355 2.19 -3.14 1.25
N LYS A 356 1.70 -4.32 0.82
CA LYS A 356 2.47 -5.21 -0.06
C LYS A 356 2.45 -4.76 -1.51
N VAL A 357 1.35 -4.17 -1.98
CA VAL A 357 1.28 -3.57 -3.32
C VAL A 357 2.28 -2.43 -3.42
N PHE A 358 2.26 -1.46 -2.51
CA PHE A 358 3.19 -0.33 -2.55
C PHE A 358 4.65 -0.74 -2.28
N ALA A 359 4.90 -1.70 -1.39
CA ALA A 359 6.23 -2.27 -1.19
C ALA A 359 6.81 -2.91 -2.47
N ALA A 360 5.99 -3.68 -3.18
CA ALA A 360 6.42 -4.39 -4.39
C ALA A 360 6.53 -3.50 -5.64
N VAL A 361 5.69 -2.47 -5.77
CA VAL A 361 5.73 -1.53 -6.91
C VAL A 361 6.87 -0.52 -6.76
N PHE A 362 6.97 0.17 -5.61
CA PHE A 362 7.91 1.29 -5.41
C PHE A 362 9.24 0.87 -4.75
N ASP A 363 9.56 -0.43 -4.79
CA ASP A 363 10.71 -1.10 -4.16
C ASP A 363 11.01 -0.61 -2.73
N ARG A 364 10.00 -0.69 -1.85
CA ARG A 364 10.10 -0.27 -0.44
C ARG A 364 9.97 -1.47 0.50
N PRO A 365 10.63 -1.47 1.68
CA PRO A 365 10.36 -2.46 2.72
C PRO A 365 8.89 -2.36 3.22
N PRO A 366 8.19 -3.49 3.42
CA PRO A 366 6.82 -3.48 3.97
C PRO A 366 6.81 -3.02 5.43
N ARG A 367 5.78 -2.25 5.80
CA ARG A 367 5.56 -1.70 7.15
C ARG A 367 4.80 -2.65 8.07
N MET A 368 4.01 -3.58 7.53
CA MET A 368 3.17 -4.50 8.30
C MET A 368 3.59 -5.97 8.10
N PRO A 369 4.81 -6.37 8.51
CA PRO A 369 5.38 -7.68 8.19
C PRO A 369 4.64 -8.84 8.86
N THR A 370 4.44 -9.91 8.11
CA THR A 370 3.66 -11.10 8.49
C THR A 370 4.19 -11.77 9.77
N ARG A 371 5.51 -11.80 9.96
CA ARG A 371 6.16 -12.33 11.19
C ARG A 371 5.80 -11.59 12.49
N HIS A 372 5.03 -10.51 12.42
CA HIS A 372 4.59 -9.71 13.57
C HIS A 372 3.05 -9.58 13.63
N ALA A 373 2.31 -10.41 12.89
CA ALA A 373 0.84 -10.46 12.90
C ALA A 373 0.34 -11.91 12.86
N ASP A 374 -0.74 -12.21 13.58
CA ASP A 374 -1.44 -13.51 13.56
C ASP A 374 -2.95 -13.39 13.27
N CYS A 375 -3.42 -12.16 12.99
CA CYS A 375 -4.77 -11.84 12.53
C CYS A 375 -5.23 -12.78 11.41
N LYS A 376 -6.37 -13.46 11.60
CA LYS A 376 -6.91 -14.41 10.61
C LYS A 376 -7.54 -13.69 9.41
N LEU A 377 -7.81 -14.46 8.35
CA LEU A 377 -8.71 -14.04 7.28
C LEU A 377 -10.10 -13.72 7.87
N PRO A 378 -10.77 -12.62 7.46
CA PRO A 378 -12.16 -12.40 7.82
C PRO A 378 -13.05 -13.51 7.23
N LEU A 379 -14.17 -13.80 7.88
CA LEU A 379 -15.18 -14.71 7.33
C LEU A 379 -15.91 -14.06 6.14
N ASP A 380 -16.27 -14.89 5.16
CA ASP A 380 -16.87 -14.45 3.89
C ASP A 380 -18.39 -14.22 4.01
N LEU A 381 -18.79 -13.46 5.03
CA LEU A 381 -20.18 -13.07 5.31
C LEU A 381 -20.53 -11.78 4.58
N SER A 382 -21.79 -11.62 4.19
CA SER A 382 -22.37 -10.36 3.74
C SER A 382 -22.72 -9.46 4.92
N ASP A 383 -22.98 -8.18 4.67
CA ASP A 383 -23.39 -7.25 5.72
C ASP A 383 -24.72 -7.70 6.39
N ASP A 384 -25.67 -8.22 5.62
CA ASP A 384 -26.96 -8.71 6.15
C ASP A 384 -26.82 -9.96 7.03
N GLU A 385 -25.87 -10.86 6.70
CA GLU A 385 -25.50 -12.01 7.53
C GLU A 385 -24.73 -11.57 8.79
N LEU A 386 -23.88 -10.55 8.68
CA LEU A 386 -23.02 -10.06 9.77
C LEU A 386 -23.80 -9.24 10.82
N PHE A 387 -24.86 -8.56 10.41
CA PHE A 387 -25.75 -7.76 11.26
C PHE A 387 -27.14 -8.40 11.44
N ALA A 388 -27.21 -9.73 11.35
CA ALA A 388 -28.46 -10.48 11.47
C ALA A 388 -29.14 -10.27 12.84
N ASN A 389 -30.41 -9.83 12.82
CA ASN A 389 -31.20 -9.47 14.01
C ASN A 389 -31.41 -10.60 15.05
N ALA A 390 -31.13 -11.85 14.70
CA ALA A 390 -31.28 -13.01 15.58
C ALA A 390 -29.99 -13.84 15.58
N PRO A 391 -29.41 -14.17 16.75
CA PRO A 391 -28.15 -14.93 16.85
C PRO A 391 -28.18 -16.28 16.10
N GLU A 392 -29.34 -16.94 16.06
CA GLU A 392 -29.53 -18.20 15.35
C GLU A 392 -29.24 -18.08 13.83
N MET A 393 -29.60 -16.96 13.21
CA MET A 393 -29.32 -16.71 11.79
C MET A 393 -27.82 -16.46 11.55
N LEU A 394 -27.15 -15.82 12.50
CA LEU A 394 -25.70 -15.60 12.44
C LEU A 394 -24.94 -16.92 12.60
N GLU A 395 -25.30 -17.77 13.56
CA GLU A 395 -24.69 -19.10 13.71
C GLU A 395 -25.00 -20.01 12.51
N GLN A 396 -26.20 -19.92 11.93
CA GLN A 396 -26.53 -20.61 10.69
C GLN A 396 -25.64 -20.14 9.53
N ALA A 397 -25.51 -18.82 9.31
CA ALA A 397 -24.64 -18.27 8.27
C ALA A 397 -23.16 -18.70 8.46
N ARG A 398 -22.66 -18.66 9.70
CA ARG A 398 -21.31 -19.14 10.06
C ARG A 398 -21.14 -20.64 9.79
N SER A 399 -22.14 -21.47 10.07
CA SER A 399 -22.08 -22.94 9.82
C SER A 399 -22.24 -23.33 8.34
N ASN A 400 -22.82 -22.46 7.51
CA ASN A 400 -22.93 -22.65 6.07
C ASN A 400 -21.63 -22.36 5.29
N LEU A 401 -20.64 -21.71 5.91
CA LEU A 401 -19.35 -21.44 5.28
C LEU A 401 -18.56 -22.73 5.02
N THR A 402 -17.73 -22.72 3.98
CA THR A 402 -16.76 -23.81 3.76
C THR A 402 -15.72 -23.86 4.89
N PRO A 403 -14.98 -24.98 5.09
CA PRO A 403 -13.96 -25.08 6.13
C PRO A 403 -12.87 -23.99 6.10
N ASP A 404 -12.56 -23.45 4.91
CA ASP A 404 -11.62 -22.34 4.73
C ASP A 404 -12.27 -20.95 4.98
N GLY A 405 -13.58 -20.90 5.24
CA GLY A 405 -14.36 -19.70 5.54
C GLY A 405 -14.91 -18.94 4.32
N TRP A 406 -15.05 -19.59 3.15
CA TRP A 406 -15.69 -18.99 1.96
C TRP A 406 -17.21 -19.20 1.97
N ASN A 407 -17.94 -18.31 1.29
CA ASN A 407 -19.37 -18.51 1.04
C ASN A 407 -19.62 -19.72 0.11
N PRO A 408 -20.76 -20.42 0.26
CA PRO A 408 -21.18 -21.49 -0.65
C PRO A 408 -22.02 -21.00 -1.84
N ASP A 409 -22.59 -19.79 -1.77
CA ASP A 409 -23.59 -19.27 -2.72
C ASP A 409 -23.00 -18.68 -4.02
N GLY A 410 -21.69 -18.40 -4.04
CA GLY A 410 -20.99 -17.78 -5.16
C GLY A 410 -21.07 -16.25 -5.21
N GLY A 411 -21.55 -15.62 -4.13
CA GLY A 411 -21.71 -14.18 -4.01
C GLY A 411 -20.38 -13.44 -3.85
N TYR A 412 -20.30 -12.23 -4.43
CA TYR A 412 -19.14 -11.35 -4.34
C TYR A 412 -19.34 -10.31 -3.22
N ARG A 413 -18.75 -10.54 -2.05
CA ARG A 413 -18.84 -9.69 -0.85
C ARG A 413 -17.56 -8.84 -0.67
N THR A 414 -17.61 -7.75 0.11
CA THR A 414 -16.41 -6.94 0.42
C THR A 414 -15.34 -7.77 1.17
N THR A 415 -15.80 -8.70 2.01
CA THR A 415 -15.04 -9.74 2.71
C THR A 415 -14.36 -10.71 1.73
N THR A 416 -15.06 -11.19 0.70
CA THR A 416 -14.50 -12.06 -0.35
C THR A 416 -13.22 -11.48 -0.97
N TRP A 417 -13.28 -10.19 -1.34
CA TRP A 417 -12.14 -9.50 -1.94
C TRP A 417 -11.00 -9.26 -0.95
N ALA A 418 -11.30 -8.94 0.31
CA ALA A 418 -10.30 -8.79 1.36
C ALA A 418 -9.55 -10.11 1.64
N ARG A 419 -10.26 -11.25 1.61
CA ARG A 419 -9.66 -12.60 1.79
C ARG A 419 -8.65 -12.92 0.69
N ILE A 420 -9.04 -12.78 -0.59
CA ILE A 420 -8.13 -13.03 -1.73
C ILE A 420 -6.90 -12.11 -1.65
N ARG A 421 -7.10 -10.83 -1.32
CA ARG A 421 -6.05 -9.81 -1.21
C ARG A 421 -5.05 -10.08 -0.07
N TYR A 422 -5.50 -10.60 1.07
CA TYR A 422 -4.61 -11.07 2.14
C TYR A 422 -3.77 -12.25 1.63
N ILE A 423 -4.42 -13.31 1.10
CA ILE A 423 -3.75 -14.54 0.62
C ILE A 423 -2.62 -14.20 -0.38
N LEU A 424 -2.90 -13.37 -1.38
CA LEU A 424 -1.89 -12.91 -2.33
C LEU A 424 -0.82 -12.01 -1.69
N GLY A 425 -1.20 -11.17 -0.72
CA GLY A 425 -0.28 -10.31 0.01
C GLY A 425 0.83 -11.08 0.76
N VAL A 426 0.56 -12.28 1.30
CA VAL A 426 1.60 -13.11 1.95
C VAL A 426 2.70 -13.48 0.96
N PHE A 427 2.36 -13.99 -0.22
CA PHE A 427 3.33 -14.29 -1.27
C PHE A 427 4.05 -13.03 -1.77
N GLN A 428 3.32 -11.91 -1.85
CA GLN A 428 3.90 -10.62 -2.25
C GLN A 428 4.93 -10.11 -1.22
N GLU A 429 4.71 -10.28 0.09
CA GLU A 429 5.73 -10.03 1.12
C GLU A 429 6.98 -10.90 0.92
N GLU A 430 6.81 -12.22 0.69
CA GLU A 430 7.94 -13.11 0.42
C GLU A 430 8.78 -12.64 -0.79
N THR A 431 8.13 -12.25 -1.90
CA THR A 431 8.88 -11.74 -3.08
C THR A 431 9.68 -10.47 -2.78
N VAL A 432 9.15 -9.57 -1.95
CA VAL A 432 9.82 -8.32 -1.57
C VAL A 432 10.97 -8.59 -0.60
N GLU A 433 10.82 -9.52 0.35
CA GLU A 433 11.94 -9.95 1.21
C GLU A 433 13.12 -10.47 0.40
N TYR A 434 12.88 -11.25 -0.66
CA TYR A 434 13.96 -11.70 -1.54
C TYR A 434 14.70 -10.56 -2.23
N ARG A 435 14.06 -9.42 -2.55
CA ARG A 435 14.78 -8.26 -3.11
C ARG A 435 15.83 -7.70 -2.14
N PHE A 436 15.47 -7.56 -0.87
CA PHE A 436 16.32 -6.93 0.16
C PHE A 436 17.35 -7.89 0.78
N ARG A 437 17.17 -9.21 0.71
CA ARG A 437 18.17 -10.21 1.15
C ARG A 437 19.39 -10.22 0.21
N SER A 438 20.57 -9.85 0.71
CA SER A 438 21.84 -10.09 0.00
C SER A 438 22.22 -11.58 0.05
N ALA A 439 22.69 -12.12 -1.07
CA ALA A 439 23.40 -13.40 -1.08
C ALA A 439 24.85 -13.16 -0.61
N GLN A 440 25.38 -14.03 0.24
CA GLN A 440 26.72 -13.87 0.83
C GLN A 440 27.69 -14.97 0.36
N SER A 441 27.17 -16.07 -0.17
CA SER A 441 27.88 -17.18 -0.79
C SER A 441 27.23 -17.61 -2.12
N ILE A 442 27.86 -18.56 -2.83
CA ILE A 442 27.27 -19.19 -4.02
C ILE A 442 26.15 -20.16 -3.62
N ASP A 443 26.31 -20.89 -2.51
CA ASP A 443 25.30 -21.83 -2.01
C ASP A 443 23.99 -21.10 -1.62
N ASP A 444 24.09 -19.88 -1.08
CA ASP A 444 22.94 -18.99 -0.85
C ASP A 444 22.18 -18.67 -2.15
N ALA A 445 22.88 -18.58 -3.29
CA ALA A 445 22.29 -18.21 -4.57
C ALA A 445 21.47 -19.36 -5.17
N ASP A 446 21.98 -20.59 -5.17
CA ASP A 446 21.23 -21.75 -5.65
C ASP A 446 20.08 -22.14 -4.70
N LEU A 447 20.28 -22.01 -3.38
CA LEU A 447 19.20 -22.12 -2.40
C LEU A 447 18.11 -21.08 -2.66
N ARG A 448 18.48 -19.80 -2.88
CA ARG A 448 17.56 -18.72 -3.23
C ARG A 448 16.79 -18.99 -4.52
N LEU A 449 17.45 -19.47 -5.58
CA LEU A 449 16.79 -19.85 -6.84
C LEU A 449 15.81 -21.02 -6.64
N THR A 450 16.10 -21.93 -5.71
CA THR A 450 15.22 -23.04 -5.34
C THR A 450 13.99 -22.54 -4.57
N CYS A 451 14.17 -21.73 -3.53
CA CYS A 451 13.06 -21.12 -2.79
C CYS A 451 12.16 -20.24 -3.66
N LEU A 452 12.71 -19.53 -4.66
CA LEU A 452 11.90 -18.72 -5.58
C LEU A 452 11.00 -19.58 -6.49
N ARG A 453 11.44 -20.79 -6.88
CA ARG A 453 10.58 -21.74 -7.62
C ARG A 453 9.50 -22.35 -6.74
N ASP A 454 9.84 -22.70 -5.50
CA ASP A 454 8.87 -23.12 -4.48
C ASP A 454 7.79 -22.03 -4.26
N LEU A 455 8.20 -20.78 -4.12
CA LEU A 455 7.30 -19.64 -3.91
C LEU A 455 6.26 -19.48 -5.04
N SER A 456 6.68 -19.59 -6.30
CA SER A 456 5.76 -19.58 -7.45
C SER A 456 4.86 -20.82 -7.43
N GLY A 457 5.39 -22.01 -7.13
CA GLY A 457 4.61 -23.24 -6.95
C GLY A 457 3.48 -23.10 -5.90
N ARG A 458 3.80 -22.54 -4.72
CA ARG A 458 2.83 -22.26 -3.66
C ARG A 458 1.81 -21.18 -4.05
N CYS A 459 2.25 -20.11 -4.74
CA CYS A 459 1.36 -19.07 -5.25
C CYS A 459 0.36 -19.62 -6.28
N HIS A 460 0.83 -20.39 -7.27
CA HIS A 460 0.01 -21.12 -8.23
C HIS A 460 -0.98 -22.06 -7.53
N GLN A 461 -0.57 -22.79 -6.50
CA GLN A 461 -1.45 -23.67 -5.72
C GLN A 461 -2.56 -22.87 -5.03
N ALA A 462 -2.21 -21.81 -4.30
CA ALA A 462 -3.15 -20.96 -3.57
C ALA A 462 -4.18 -20.29 -4.48
N TRP A 463 -3.75 -19.80 -5.66
CA TRP A 463 -4.66 -19.27 -6.68
C TRP A 463 -5.61 -20.36 -7.23
N ASN A 464 -5.11 -21.57 -7.48
CA ASN A 464 -5.94 -22.66 -8.01
C ASN A 464 -6.90 -23.28 -6.98
N SER A 465 -6.62 -23.17 -5.67
CA SER A 465 -7.57 -23.50 -4.61
C SER A 465 -8.72 -22.50 -4.46
N LEU A 466 -8.65 -21.30 -5.08
CA LEU A 466 -9.76 -20.36 -5.03
C LEU A 466 -11.01 -20.93 -5.73
N PRO A 467 -12.22 -20.74 -5.14
CA PRO A 467 -13.50 -21.04 -5.77
C PRO A 467 -13.56 -20.56 -7.23
N ARG A 468 -14.12 -21.39 -8.11
CA ARG A 468 -14.02 -21.19 -9.58
C ARG A 468 -14.55 -19.83 -10.06
N HIS A 469 -15.54 -19.25 -9.37
CA HIS A 469 -16.13 -17.95 -9.70
C HIS A 469 -15.28 -16.74 -9.26
N LEU A 470 -14.27 -16.95 -8.40
CA LEU A 470 -13.33 -15.92 -7.91
C LEU A 470 -12.04 -15.83 -8.74
N ARG A 471 -11.78 -16.82 -9.60
CA ARG A 471 -10.66 -16.78 -10.55
C ARG A 471 -11.06 -16.03 -11.82
N TYR A 472 -10.27 -15.02 -12.17
CA TYR A 472 -10.48 -14.24 -13.38
C TYR A 472 -10.48 -15.09 -14.66
N ARG A 473 -11.32 -14.66 -15.60
CA ARG A 473 -11.44 -15.21 -16.94
C ARG A 473 -11.86 -14.07 -17.89
N PRO A 474 -11.32 -13.97 -19.11
CA PRO A 474 -11.72 -12.92 -20.07
C PRO A 474 -13.21 -12.90 -20.43
N ASP A 475 -13.90 -14.04 -20.27
CA ASP A 475 -15.36 -14.13 -20.49
C ASP A 475 -16.20 -13.34 -19.46
N CYS A 476 -15.61 -12.86 -18.35
CA CYS A 476 -16.34 -11.98 -17.42
C CYS A 476 -16.79 -10.66 -18.09
N TRP A 477 -16.05 -10.14 -19.07
CA TRP A 477 -16.37 -8.87 -19.75
C TRP A 477 -17.54 -8.96 -20.73
N THR A 478 -17.82 -10.16 -21.25
CA THR A 478 -18.98 -10.44 -22.12
C THR A 478 -20.15 -11.08 -21.35
N SER A 479 -19.92 -11.56 -20.13
CA SER A 479 -20.95 -12.07 -19.23
C SER A 479 -21.86 -10.98 -18.64
N ASN A 480 -22.99 -11.42 -18.07
CA ASN A 480 -23.93 -10.60 -17.29
C ASN A 480 -23.38 -10.14 -15.92
N LEU A 481 -22.11 -10.38 -15.59
CA LEU A 481 -21.52 -9.92 -14.33
C LEU A 481 -21.46 -8.38 -14.26
N PRO A 482 -21.76 -7.77 -13.09
CA PRO A 482 -21.62 -6.34 -12.86
C PRO A 482 -20.18 -5.85 -13.13
N SER A 483 -20.05 -4.70 -13.80
CA SER A 483 -18.72 -4.15 -14.15
C SER A 483 -17.75 -4.01 -12.96
N PRO A 484 -18.18 -3.61 -11.74
CA PRO A 484 -17.31 -3.60 -10.57
C PRO A 484 -16.75 -4.97 -10.18
N VAL A 485 -17.53 -6.05 -10.36
CA VAL A 485 -17.09 -7.44 -10.10
C VAL A 485 -16.04 -7.86 -11.13
N CYS A 486 -16.28 -7.61 -12.42
CA CYS A 486 -15.30 -7.92 -13.48
C CYS A 486 -13.97 -7.18 -13.27
N LEU A 487 -14.04 -5.92 -12.86
CA LEU A 487 -12.88 -5.10 -12.48
C LEU A 487 -12.15 -5.67 -11.26
N MET A 488 -12.86 -6.16 -10.25
CA MET A 488 -12.23 -6.77 -9.08
C MET A 488 -11.58 -8.12 -9.39
N LEU A 489 -12.21 -8.97 -10.20
CA LEU A 489 -11.60 -10.19 -10.74
C LEU A 489 -10.28 -9.85 -11.48
N GLY A 490 -10.30 -8.85 -12.36
CA GLY A 490 -9.12 -8.38 -13.08
C GLY A 490 -8.02 -7.86 -12.14
N LYS A 491 -8.38 -7.07 -11.13
CA LYS A 491 -7.44 -6.53 -10.14
C LYS A 491 -6.76 -7.62 -9.31
N VAL A 492 -7.49 -8.61 -8.78
CA VAL A 492 -6.86 -9.70 -8.02
C VAL A 492 -6.02 -10.63 -8.89
N TYR A 493 -6.39 -10.81 -10.16
CA TYR A 493 -5.57 -11.56 -11.12
C TYR A 493 -4.29 -10.82 -11.51
N LEU A 494 -4.33 -9.49 -11.67
CA LEU A 494 -3.12 -8.67 -11.85
C LEU A 494 -2.21 -8.74 -10.61
N SER A 495 -2.75 -8.73 -9.39
CA SER A 495 -1.94 -8.94 -8.17
C SER A 495 -1.26 -10.32 -8.16
N TYR A 496 -1.98 -11.38 -8.57
CA TYR A 496 -1.43 -12.73 -8.72
C TYR A 496 -0.33 -12.80 -9.79
N LEU A 497 -0.60 -12.36 -11.02
CA LEU A 497 0.40 -12.34 -12.10
C LEU A 497 1.61 -11.48 -11.76
N HIS A 498 1.42 -10.38 -11.01
CA HIS A 498 2.52 -9.54 -10.56
C HIS A 498 3.47 -10.27 -9.60
N ILE A 499 2.97 -11.15 -8.73
CA ILE A 499 3.82 -11.98 -7.86
C ILE A 499 4.73 -12.87 -8.73
N ASP A 500 4.18 -13.60 -9.69
CA ASP A 500 4.97 -14.43 -10.61
C ASP A 500 5.92 -13.61 -11.50
N PHE A 501 5.50 -12.45 -12.02
CA PHE A 501 6.36 -11.52 -12.75
C PHE A 501 7.60 -11.11 -11.93
N GLN A 502 7.42 -10.76 -10.65
CA GLN A 502 8.54 -10.41 -9.78
C GLN A 502 9.40 -11.64 -9.42
N ILE A 503 8.83 -12.84 -9.29
CA ILE A 503 9.59 -14.08 -9.10
C ILE A 503 10.44 -14.39 -10.34
N TYR A 504 9.87 -14.38 -11.55
CA TYR A 504 10.61 -14.65 -12.78
C TYR A 504 11.66 -13.57 -13.10
N ARG A 505 11.43 -12.30 -12.72
CA ARG A 505 12.49 -11.27 -12.70
C ARG A 505 13.63 -11.63 -11.76
N LEU A 506 13.34 -12.11 -10.55
CA LEU A 506 14.37 -12.51 -9.57
C LEU A 506 15.12 -13.78 -10.00
N LEU A 507 14.46 -14.73 -10.66
CA LEU A 507 15.08 -15.92 -11.29
C LEU A 507 15.88 -15.56 -12.56
N GLY A 508 15.53 -14.45 -13.23
CA GLY A 508 16.21 -13.95 -14.43
C GLY A 508 17.39 -13.02 -14.17
N LYS A 509 17.59 -12.55 -12.94
CA LYS A 509 18.60 -11.54 -12.60
C LYS A 509 20.02 -11.98 -13.03
N GLY A 510 20.67 -11.15 -13.85
CA GLY A 510 22.01 -11.43 -14.40
C GLY A 510 22.03 -12.15 -15.75
N ARG A 511 20.86 -12.46 -16.35
CA ARG A 511 20.76 -12.91 -17.75
C ARG A 511 20.67 -11.71 -18.68
N THR A 512 21.15 -11.88 -19.91
CA THR A 512 20.95 -10.92 -21.01
C THR A 512 19.58 -11.06 -21.67
N THR A 513 19.00 -12.27 -21.68
CA THR A 513 17.70 -12.59 -22.29
C THR A 513 16.61 -12.80 -21.23
N PRO A 514 15.40 -12.25 -21.42
CA PRO A 514 14.23 -12.59 -20.60
C PRO A 514 13.87 -14.07 -20.67
N GLN A 515 13.42 -14.65 -19.54
CA GLN A 515 12.98 -16.05 -19.52
C GLN A 515 11.62 -16.23 -20.22
N PRO A 516 11.36 -17.38 -20.90
CA PRO A 516 10.08 -17.64 -21.56
C PRO A 516 8.86 -17.53 -20.63
N GLU A 517 9.03 -17.84 -19.34
CA GLU A 517 8.06 -17.67 -18.26
C GLU A 517 7.75 -16.18 -18.02
N LEU A 518 8.80 -15.35 -17.91
CA LEU A 518 8.67 -13.91 -17.71
C LEU A 518 7.90 -13.26 -18.88
N LEU A 519 8.19 -13.68 -20.12
CA LEU A 519 7.48 -13.19 -21.31
C LEU A 519 6.01 -13.62 -21.32
N ARG A 520 5.70 -14.85 -20.91
CA ARG A 520 4.30 -15.34 -20.79
C ARG A 520 3.50 -14.58 -19.74
N VAL A 521 4.06 -14.31 -18.56
CA VAL A 521 3.36 -13.55 -17.52
C VAL A 521 3.21 -12.07 -17.90
N SER A 522 4.23 -11.43 -18.48
CA SER A 522 4.11 -10.06 -19.01
C SER A 522 3.05 -9.94 -20.10
N ALA A 523 2.97 -10.89 -21.04
CA ALA A 523 1.91 -10.89 -22.06
C ALA A 523 0.51 -11.00 -21.43
N SER A 524 0.36 -11.89 -20.43
CA SER A 524 -0.90 -12.10 -19.71
C SER A 524 -1.33 -10.87 -18.89
N MET A 525 -0.38 -10.18 -18.26
CA MET A 525 -0.61 -8.92 -17.54
C MET A 525 -1.03 -7.81 -18.50
N LEU A 526 -0.30 -7.64 -19.61
CA LEU A 526 -0.60 -6.61 -20.60
C LEU A 526 -1.98 -6.80 -21.23
N GLU A 527 -2.33 -8.04 -21.60
CA GLU A 527 -3.65 -8.36 -22.15
C GLU A 527 -4.77 -8.10 -21.12
N THR A 528 -4.56 -8.47 -19.86
CA THR A 528 -5.55 -8.20 -18.78
C THR A 528 -5.76 -6.70 -18.57
N VAL A 529 -4.70 -5.89 -18.55
CA VAL A 529 -4.79 -4.43 -18.49
C VAL A 529 -5.55 -3.86 -19.70
N LEU A 530 -5.27 -4.36 -20.90
CA LEU A 530 -5.97 -3.94 -22.13
C LEU A 530 -7.46 -4.33 -22.14
N GLN A 531 -7.81 -5.52 -21.65
CA GLN A 531 -9.20 -5.96 -21.49
C GLN A 531 -9.96 -5.05 -20.50
N MET A 532 -9.36 -4.76 -19.34
CA MET A 532 -9.92 -3.83 -18.35
C MET A 532 -10.11 -2.40 -18.91
N ALA A 533 -9.09 -1.87 -19.59
CA ALA A 533 -9.13 -0.52 -20.14
C ALA A 533 -10.13 -0.38 -21.30
N ASN A 534 -10.29 -1.41 -22.14
CA ASN A 534 -11.32 -1.42 -23.19
C ASN A 534 -12.74 -1.60 -22.60
N ALA A 535 -12.90 -2.40 -21.55
CA ALA A 535 -14.18 -2.53 -20.85
C ALA A 535 -14.64 -1.22 -20.21
N ALA A 536 -13.71 -0.43 -19.63
CA ALA A 536 -13.99 0.90 -19.10
C ALA A 536 -14.51 1.87 -20.17
N ARG A 537 -13.90 1.88 -21.37
CA ARG A 537 -14.35 2.72 -22.49
C ARG A 537 -15.71 2.29 -23.06
N ASN A 538 -16.02 0.99 -23.08
CA ASN A 538 -17.26 0.47 -23.67
C ASN A 538 -18.44 0.42 -22.69
N ARG A 539 -18.21 0.25 -21.38
CA ARG A 539 -19.24 0.25 -20.34
C ARG A 539 -19.29 1.61 -19.64
N ALA A 540 -19.81 2.61 -20.35
CA ALA A 540 -19.78 4.05 -20.01
C ALA A 540 -20.37 4.47 -18.65
N SER A 541 -20.90 3.54 -17.84
CA SER A 541 -21.35 3.78 -16.47
C SER A 541 -20.23 3.75 -15.42
N PHE A 542 -19.03 3.25 -15.74
CA PHE A 542 -17.94 3.12 -14.76
C PHE A 542 -16.54 3.11 -15.39
N THR A 543 -15.90 4.29 -15.44
CA THR A 543 -14.45 4.40 -15.67
C THR A 543 -13.72 4.32 -14.32
N PRO A 544 -12.83 3.35 -14.08
CA PRO A 544 -12.08 3.28 -12.83
C PRO A 544 -11.07 4.43 -12.78
N ARG A 545 -11.17 5.32 -11.77
CA ARG A 545 -10.15 6.35 -11.52
C ARG A 545 -8.76 5.78 -11.21
N ASP A 546 -8.67 4.51 -10.81
CA ASP A 546 -7.40 3.81 -10.61
C ASP A 546 -6.86 3.11 -11.88
N LEU A 547 -7.52 3.27 -13.04
CA LEU A 547 -7.02 2.74 -14.32
C LEU A 547 -5.64 3.28 -14.73
N PRO A 548 -5.29 4.58 -14.56
CA PRO A 548 -3.94 5.08 -14.84
C PRO A 548 -2.88 4.37 -13.99
N GLY A 549 -3.11 4.27 -12.68
CA GLY A 549 -2.25 3.53 -11.75
C GLY A 549 -2.10 2.05 -12.14
N ILE A 550 -3.18 1.40 -12.59
CA ILE A 550 -3.14 0.01 -13.09
C ILE A 550 -2.29 -0.12 -14.35
N ILE A 551 -2.41 0.80 -15.31
CA ILE A 551 -1.57 0.78 -16.52
C ILE A 551 -0.11 1.04 -16.15
N LEU A 552 0.19 1.98 -15.26
CA LEU A 552 1.57 2.26 -14.80
C LEU A 552 2.18 1.12 -13.99
N CYS A 553 1.44 0.49 -13.08
CA CYS A 553 1.98 -0.54 -12.18
C CYS A 553 2.08 -1.94 -12.81
N TYR A 554 1.26 -2.25 -13.82
CA TYR A 554 1.19 -3.60 -14.41
C TYR A 554 1.37 -3.61 -15.93
N GLY A 555 0.85 -2.58 -16.63
CA GLY A 555 0.96 -2.46 -18.08
C GLY A 555 2.36 -2.04 -18.54
N VAL A 556 2.89 -0.93 -18.04
CA VAL A 556 4.19 -0.37 -18.45
C VAL A 556 5.38 -1.30 -18.15
N PRO A 557 5.49 -1.97 -16.98
CA PRO A 557 6.55 -2.95 -16.71
C PRO A 557 6.49 -4.16 -17.66
N SER A 558 5.27 -4.60 -18.01
CA SER A 558 5.05 -5.68 -18.97
C SER A 558 5.40 -5.25 -20.39
N ALA A 559 5.01 -4.03 -20.79
CA ALA A 559 5.34 -3.45 -22.09
C ALA A 559 6.87 -3.28 -22.26
N ALA A 560 7.59 -2.83 -21.23
CA ALA A 560 9.04 -2.70 -21.25
C ALA A 560 9.73 -4.04 -21.57
N ILE A 561 9.42 -5.09 -20.79
CA ILE A 561 9.97 -6.45 -20.97
C ILE A 561 9.64 -7.03 -22.36
N LEU A 562 8.39 -6.90 -22.81
CA LEU A 562 7.96 -7.41 -24.12
C LEU A 562 8.59 -6.65 -25.29
N THR A 563 8.79 -5.34 -25.14
CA THR A 563 9.44 -4.50 -26.16
C THR A 563 10.93 -4.81 -26.26
N THR A 564 11.64 -4.98 -25.13
CA THR A 564 13.04 -5.43 -25.13
C THR A 564 13.18 -6.78 -25.85
N ALA A 565 12.33 -7.78 -25.51
CA ALA A 565 12.37 -9.10 -26.16
C ALA A 565 12.03 -9.07 -27.66
N LEU A 566 11.07 -8.23 -28.08
CA LEU A 566 10.74 -8.02 -29.49
C LEU A 566 11.90 -7.36 -30.25
N GLN A 567 12.60 -6.41 -29.62
CA GLN A 567 13.78 -5.75 -30.20
C GLN A 567 14.96 -6.73 -30.35
N GLU A 568 15.17 -7.65 -29.40
CA GLU A 568 16.17 -8.71 -29.52
C GLU A 568 15.84 -9.69 -30.65
N ALA A 569 14.60 -10.19 -30.72
CA ALA A 569 14.13 -11.10 -31.77
C ALA A 569 14.15 -10.47 -33.18
N THR A 570 14.09 -9.14 -33.27
CA THR A 570 14.22 -8.38 -34.52
C THR A 570 15.69 -8.21 -34.95
N ARG A 571 16.63 -8.18 -34.00
CA ARG A 571 18.08 -8.00 -34.25
C ARG A 571 18.83 -9.30 -34.50
N ASP A 572 18.34 -10.41 -33.94
CA ASP A 572 19.01 -11.71 -33.95
C ASP A 572 17.99 -12.80 -34.30
N SER A 573 17.98 -13.20 -35.58
CA SER A 573 17.03 -14.20 -36.10
C SER A 573 17.16 -15.60 -35.47
N SER A 574 18.18 -15.85 -34.65
CA SER A 574 18.28 -17.08 -33.85
C SER A 574 17.41 -17.03 -32.57
N ARG A 575 16.97 -15.83 -32.15
CA ARG A 575 16.14 -15.61 -30.96
C ARG A 575 14.66 -15.57 -31.32
N SER A 576 14.01 -16.73 -31.31
CA SER A 576 12.55 -16.82 -31.42
C SER A 576 11.83 -16.39 -30.13
N LEU A 577 10.71 -15.67 -30.27
CA LEU A 577 9.76 -15.48 -29.16
C LEU A 577 9.16 -16.84 -28.71
N PRO A 578 8.75 -16.99 -27.43
CA PRO A 578 8.18 -18.24 -26.94
C PRO A 578 6.91 -18.67 -27.68
N SER A 579 6.69 -19.99 -27.78
CA SER A 579 5.47 -20.57 -28.36
C SER A 579 4.21 -19.98 -27.73
N GLY A 580 3.38 -19.33 -28.54
CA GLY A 580 2.17 -18.60 -28.12
C GLY A 580 2.31 -17.07 -28.13
N VAL A 581 3.54 -16.53 -28.21
CA VAL A 581 3.80 -15.08 -28.27
C VAL A 581 4.15 -14.68 -29.71
N ASN A 582 3.21 -14.03 -30.41
CA ASN A 582 3.38 -13.62 -31.81
C ASN A 582 3.79 -12.13 -31.90
N SER A 583 4.85 -11.83 -32.66
CA SER A 583 5.38 -10.46 -32.86
C SER A 583 4.31 -9.46 -33.32
N SER A 584 3.43 -9.84 -34.24
CA SER A 584 2.36 -8.95 -34.75
C SER A 584 1.30 -8.64 -33.71
N LEU A 585 0.99 -9.60 -32.82
CA LEU A 585 0.09 -9.42 -31.70
C LEU A 585 0.73 -8.56 -30.59
N LEU A 586 2.04 -8.73 -30.34
CA LEU A 586 2.79 -7.85 -29.44
C LEU A 586 2.81 -6.41 -29.94
N ILE A 587 3.18 -6.17 -31.20
CA ILE A 587 3.17 -4.84 -31.83
C ILE A 587 1.80 -4.19 -31.65
N ARG A 588 0.72 -4.88 -32.03
CA ARG A 588 -0.65 -4.39 -31.87
C ARG A 588 -0.99 -4.05 -30.42
N ASN A 589 -0.67 -4.94 -29.47
CA ASN A 589 -0.97 -4.71 -28.06
C ASN A 589 -0.17 -3.53 -27.50
N LEU A 590 1.11 -3.38 -27.85
CA LEU A 590 1.95 -2.24 -27.47
C LEU A 590 1.39 -0.92 -28.02
N SER A 591 0.98 -0.86 -29.29
CA SER A 591 0.31 0.33 -29.87
C SER A 591 -0.98 0.69 -29.12
N VAL A 592 -1.79 -0.30 -28.72
CA VAL A 592 -3.00 -0.02 -27.94
C VAL A 592 -2.65 0.47 -26.52
N VAL A 593 -1.56 0.02 -25.90
CA VAL A 593 -1.09 0.52 -24.59
C VAL A 593 -0.67 1.98 -24.67
N VAL A 594 0.06 2.38 -25.72
CA VAL A 594 0.42 3.79 -25.98
C VAL A 594 -0.85 4.65 -26.09
N SER A 595 -1.80 4.25 -26.95
CA SER A 595 -3.09 4.94 -27.11
C SER A 595 -3.92 4.99 -25.82
N GLN A 596 -3.86 3.95 -24.98
CA GLN A 596 -4.55 3.94 -23.69
C GLN A 596 -3.92 4.93 -22.71
N LEU A 597 -2.59 4.92 -22.56
CA LEU A 597 -1.84 5.87 -21.72
C LEU A 597 -2.15 7.33 -22.08
N GLU A 598 -2.19 7.64 -23.37
CA GLU A 598 -2.55 8.97 -23.88
C GLU A 598 -4.01 9.31 -23.54
N SER A 599 -4.94 8.38 -23.78
CA SER A 599 -6.37 8.62 -23.55
C SER A 599 -6.77 8.80 -22.08
N VAL A 600 -5.98 8.26 -21.13
CA VAL A 600 -6.21 8.50 -19.69
C VAL A 600 -5.50 9.74 -19.14
N SER A 601 -4.62 10.37 -19.91
CA SER A 601 -3.78 11.52 -19.50
C SER A 601 -4.52 12.87 -19.52
N SER A 602 -5.77 12.90 -19.04
CA SER A 602 -6.59 14.11 -18.98
C SER A 602 -5.98 15.19 -18.06
N PRO A 603 -6.27 16.50 -18.25
CA PRO A 603 -5.58 17.57 -17.53
C PRO A 603 -5.66 17.52 -16.00
N GLY A 604 -6.69 16.90 -15.43
CA GLY A 604 -6.87 16.73 -13.99
C GLY A 604 -6.50 15.33 -13.45
N GLU A 605 -5.83 14.48 -14.23
CA GLU A 605 -5.37 13.17 -13.76
C GLU A 605 -4.05 13.29 -13.00
N SER A 606 -4.02 12.85 -11.73
CA SER A 606 -2.82 12.84 -10.88
C SER A 606 -1.62 12.12 -11.51
N ASN A 607 -1.85 11.02 -12.23
CA ASN A 607 -0.83 10.20 -12.88
C ASN A 607 -0.47 10.66 -14.32
N ARG A 608 -0.96 11.82 -14.77
CA ARG A 608 -0.85 12.31 -16.16
C ARG A 608 0.59 12.37 -16.68
N VAL A 609 1.52 12.94 -15.92
CA VAL A 609 2.92 13.13 -16.37
C VAL A 609 3.62 11.77 -16.58
N PRO A 610 3.60 10.83 -15.62
CA PRO A 610 4.06 9.46 -15.84
C PRO A 610 3.41 8.74 -17.04
N CYS A 611 2.10 8.90 -17.25
CA CYS A 611 1.42 8.26 -18.38
C CYS A 611 1.91 8.79 -19.74
N ILE A 612 2.07 10.12 -19.87
CA ILE A 612 2.64 10.75 -21.09
C ILE A 612 4.09 10.32 -21.29
N GLN A 613 4.92 10.29 -20.24
CA GLN A 613 6.29 9.78 -20.31
C GLN A 613 6.33 8.33 -20.80
N ALA A 614 5.51 7.44 -20.22
CA ALA A 614 5.43 6.05 -20.65
C ALA A 614 5.02 5.91 -22.13
N SER A 615 4.02 6.69 -22.60
CA SER A 615 3.59 6.65 -24.01
C SER A 615 4.71 7.07 -24.96
N LYS A 616 5.38 8.22 -24.71
CA LYS A 616 6.53 8.71 -25.49
C LYS A 616 7.65 7.66 -25.57
N VAL A 617 8.00 6.99 -24.47
CA VAL A 617 9.12 6.02 -24.47
C VAL A 617 8.75 4.68 -25.10
N ILE A 618 7.53 4.17 -24.88
CA ILE A 618 7.07 2.92 -25.53
C ILE A 618 6.92 3.13 -27.04
N SER A 619 6.38 4.26 -27.50
CA SER A 619 6.32 4.58 -28.95
C SER A 619 7.71 4.60 -29.55
N ARG A 620 8.66 5.41 -29.03
CA ARG A 620 10.03 5.49 -29.58
C ARG A 620 10.71 4.13 -29.73
N LYS A 621 10.54 3.20 -28.77
CA LYS A 621 11.07 1.83 -28.91
C LYS A 621 10.32 1.00 -29.97
N LEU A 622 9.00 1.15 -30.10
CA LEU A 622 8.21 0.46 -31.11
C LEU A 622 8.54 0.96 -32.53
N ASP A 623 8.68 2.26 -32.70
CA ASP A 623 9.04 2.90 -33.97
C ASP A 623 10.41 2.37 -34.47
N GLN A 624 11.42 2.34 -33.60
CA GLN A 624 12.73 1.74 -33.89
C GLN A 624 12.67 0.25 -34.33
N ILE A 625 11.71 -0.53 -33.80
CA ILE A 625 11.52 -1.93 -34.17
C ILE A 625 10.87 -2.02 -35.57
N LEU A 626 9.88 -1.18 -35.85
CA LEU A 626 9.20 -1.13 -37.14
C LEU A 626 10.16 -0.67 -38.26
N ASP A 627 10.98 0.34 -38.01
CA ASP A 627 12.04 0.79 -38.93
C ASP A 627 13.07 -0.32 -39.18
N SER A 628 13.50 -1.03 -38.13
CA SER A 628 14.44 -2.15 -38.26
C SER A 628 13.87 -3.28 -39.13
N LEU A 629 12.57 -3.57 -39.01
CA LEU A 629 11.87 -4.55 -39.85
C LEU A 629 11.73 -4.06 -41.29
N ALA A 630 11.43 -2.79 -41.52
CA ALA A 630 11.33 -2.19 -42.85
C ALA A 630 12.67 -2.21 -43.60
N VAL A 631 13.77 -1.85 -42.92
CA VAL A 631 15.14 -1.95 -43.48
C VAL A 631 15.50 -3.40 -43.77
N SER A 632 15.17 -4.34 -42.88
CA SER A 632 15.44 -5.77 -43.09
C SER A 632 14.69 -6.34 -44.30
N ALA A 633 13.45 -5.88 -44.54
CA ALA A 633 12.68 -6.25 -45.72
C ALA A 633 13.26 -5.63 -47.01
N ALA A 634 13.73 -4.38 -46.97
CA ALA A 634 14.32 -3.69 -48.12
C ALA A 634 15.71 -4.21 -48.54
N VAL A 635 16.42 -4.92 -47.63
CA VAL A 635 17.75 -5.50 -47.89
C VAL A 635 17.69 -6.93 -48.47
N MET A 636 16.51 -7.53 -48.57
CA MET A 636 16.33 -8.79 -49.31
C MET A 636 16.44 -8.55 -50.83
N PRO A 637 17.45 -9.10 -51.52
CA PRO A 637 17.57 -8.89 -52.96
C PRO A 637 16.50 -9.67 -53.71
N SER A 638 15.70 -8.95 -54.51
CA SER A 638 14.75 -9.51 -55.46
C SER A 638 15.49 -10.23 -56.59
N ASN A 639 15.82 -11.50 -56.36
CA ASN A 639 16.47 -12.37 -57.34
C ASN A 639 15.45 -12.88 -58.37
N ASP A 640 14.99 -11.99 -59.23
CA ASP A 640 14.48 -12.32 -60.56
C ASP A 640 14.84 -11.17 -61.52
N ALA A 641 15.37 -11.51 -62.69
CA ALA A 641 16.00 -10.55 -63.59
C ALA A 641 15.36 -10.55 -64.99
N LEU A 642 15.58 -9.42 -65.70
CA LEU A 642 15.33 -9.12 -67.12
C LEU A 642 14.08 -8.26 -67.40
N GLY A 643 14.29 -7.07 -68.00
CA GLY A 643 13.21 -6.15 -68.39
C GLY A 643 13.66 -4.71 -68.61
N VAL A 644 14.48 -4.45 -69.64
CA VAL A 644 14.80 -3.10 -70.18
C VAL A 644 13.47 -2.42 -70.60
N GLU A 645 13.21 -1.12 -70.35
CA GLU A 645 13.77 0.04 -71.09
C GLU A 645 13.47 1.41 -70.42
N ASN A 646 14.09 2.49 -70.93
CA ASN A 646 13.99 3.86 -70.40
C ASN A 646 12.80 4.66 -70.97
N SER A 647 12.18 5.51 -70.14
CA SER A 647 11.54 6.76 -70.59
C SER A 647 11.47 7.83 -69.49
N SER A 648 11.70 9.09 -69.84
CA SER A 648 11.86 10.24 -68.93
C SER A 648 10.58 11.03 -68.65
N ALA A 649 10.45 11.59 -67.43
CA ALA A 649 9.62 12.78 -67.15
C ALA A 649 10.19 13.58 -65.96
N GLU A 650 9.96 14.89 -65.95
CA GLU A 650 10.65 15.87 -65.09
C GLU A 650 10.05 16.02 -63.68
N SER A 651 10.85 16.51 -62.73
CA SER A 651 10.39 16.87 -61.38
C SER A 651 9.86 18.31 -61.33
N MET A 652 8.62 18.52 -60.86
CA MET A 652 8.06 19.86 -60.67
C MET A 652 7.77 20.16 -59.18
N SER A 653 8.69 20.89 -58.54
CA SER A 653 8.56 21.30 -57.13
C SER A 653 7.60 22.49 -56.99
N THR A 654 6.50 22.32 -56.25
CA THR A 654 5.53 23.39 -55.99
C THR A 654 5.67 23.92 -54.55
N ARG A 655 6.17 25.14 -54.40
CA ARG A 655 6.17 25.86 -53.10
C ARG A 655 4.86 26.62 -52.93
N LEU A 656 4.34 26.65 -51.70
CA LEU A 656 3.31 27.60 -51.24
C LEU A 656 3.76 28.27 -49.92
N PRO A 657 3.22 29.47 -49.60
CA PRO A 657 3.85 30.41 -48.66
C PRO A 657 3.46 30.20 -47.17
N PRO A 658 4.20 30.80 -46.21
CA PRO A 658 3.92 30.66 -44.79
C PRO A 658 2.65 31.43 -44.35
N ALA A 659 1.87 30.83 -43.46
CA ALA A 659 0.75 31.47 -42.78
C ALA A 659 1.17 32.11 -41.45
N SER A 660 0.53 33.23 -41.11
CA SER A 660 0.82 34.11 -39.97
C SER A 660 0.79 33.44 -38.59
N SER A 661 1.75 33.80 -37.73
CA SER A 661 1.76 33.44 -36.31
C SER A 661 0.74 34.23 -35.49
N THR A 662 0.10 33.55 -34.54
CA THR A 662 -0.52 34.14 -33.33
C THR A 662 -0.22 33.21 -32.14
N PRO A 663 -0.08 33.71 -30.90
CA PRO A 663 0.62 32.97 -29.86
C PRO A 663 -0.25 31.91 -29.17
N ALA A 664 0.04 30.64 -29.45
CA ALA A 664 -0.36 29.53 -28.57
C ALA A 664 0.60 29.47 -27.37
N MET A 665 0.15 29.94 -26.22
CA MET A 665 0.95 29.98 -24.98
C MET A 665 0.85 28.65 -24.23
N GLY A 666 1.99 28.05 -23.85
CA GLY A 666 2.04 26.95 -22.86
C GLY A 666 2.11 25.52 -23.43
N LEU A 667 3.13 25.21 -24.23
CA LEU A 667 3.56 23.81 -24.46
C LEU A 667 5.08 23.62 -24.60
N ALA A 668 5.88 24.69 -24.45
CA ALA A 668 7.33 24.66 -24.65
C ALA A 668 8.13 24.36 -23.36
N ASP A 669 7.60 24.72 -22.19
CA ASP A 669 8.33 24.68 -20.90
C ASP A 669 8.44 23.29 -20.27
N LEU A 670 8.09 22.23 -21.01
CA LEU A 670 8.08 20.84 -20.54
C LEU A 670 9.14 19.94 -21.22
N ASP A 671 9.72 20.39 -22.34
CA ASP A 671 10.82 19.68 -23.02
C ASP A 671 12.22 20.17 -22.55
N THR A 672 12.29 21.15 -21.65
CA THR A 672 13.54 21.81 -21.19
C THR A 672 14.18 21.22 -19.92
N PHE A 673 13.50 20.32 -19.20
CA PHE A 673 13.89 19.93 -17.82
C PHE A 673 14.28 18.47 -17.60
N VAL A 674 14.24 17.60 -18.62
CA VAL A 674 14.78 16.23 -18.55
C VAL A 674 15.46 15.87 -19.88
N ASP A 675 16.67 15.33 -19.82
CA ASP A 675 17.34 14.73 -20.99
C ASP A 675 16.68 13.38 -21.32
N PHE A 676 15.79 13.38 -22.32
CA PHE A 676 15.01 12.21 -22.70
C PHE A 676 15.75 11.18 -23.57
N ASP A 677 17.00 11.42 -23.96
CA ASP A 677 17.78 10.50 -24.79
C ASP A 677 18.56 9.46 -23.97
N THR A 678 18.65 9.64 -22.65
CA THR A 678 19.32 8.71 -21.73
C THR A 678 18.38 7.86 -20.85
N LEU A 679 17.06 8.07 -20.94
CA LEU A 679 16.07 7.40 -20.08
C LEU A 679 15.88 5.91 -20.46
N ASP A 680 16.53 5.02 -19.71
CA ASP A 680 16.28 3.58 -19.81
C ASP A 680 14.87 3.22 -19.31
N LEU A 681 13.99 2.88 -20.25
CA LEU A 681 12.64 2.35 -19.99
C LEU A 681 12.66 1.16 -19.02
N GLU A 682 13.68 0.30 -19.06
CA GLU A 682 13.71 -0.90 -18.24
C GLU A 682 14.01 -0.54 -16.78
N THR A 683 15.06 0.24 -16.51
CA THR A 683 15.33 0.78 -15.16
C THR A 683 14.21 1.67 -14.63
N TRP A 684 13.58 2.49 -15.48
CA TRP A 684 12.47 3.36 -15.08
C TRP A 684 11.18 2.59 -14.78
N ALA A 685 10.71 1.74 -15.71
CA ALA A 685 9.48 0.96 -15.54
C ALA A 685 9.59 -0.14 -14.48
N LEU A 686 10.79 -0.64 -14.18
CA LEU A 686 10.98 -1.74 -13.24
C LEU A 686 11.35 -1.33 -11.81
N ASN A 687 11.64 -0.04 -11.58
CA ASN A 687 11.86 0.54 -10.24
C ASN A 687 10.86 1.67 -9.89
N VAL A 688 10.09 2.17 -10.87
CA VAL A 688 8.92 3.06 -10.71
C VAL A 688 9.21 4.27 -9.82
N ASP A 689 10.30 4.99 -10.10
CA ASP A 689 10.60 6.25 -9.43
C ASP A 689 9.79 7.39 -10.06
N LEU A 690 8.56 7.54 -9.57
CA LEU A 690 7.65 8.63 -9.90
C LEU A 690 7.82 9.84 -8.96
N GLY A 691 8.89 9.88 -8.16
CA GLY A 691 9.10 10.88 -7.10
C GLY A 691 10.42 11.65 -7.15
N ALA A 692 11.37 11.26 -8.00
CA ALA A 692 12.72 11.84 -8.06
C ALA A 692 13.07 12.62 -9.35
N THR A 693 12.08 13.19 -10.06
CA THR A 693 12.36 14.35 -10.91
C THR A 693 12.60 15.56 -10.01
N ASN A 694 13.86 16.00 -9.86
CA ASN A 694 14.24 17.17 -9.08
C ASN A 694 13.74 18.48 -9.72
N GLY A 695 12.46 18.80 -9.50
CA GLY A 695 11.94 20.16 -9.61
C GLY A 695 11.95 20.82 -8.23
N GLU A 696 12.45 22.05 -8.14
CA GLU A 696 12.39 22.83 -6.90
C GLU A 696 10.95 23.29 -6.66
N TRP A 697 10.44 23.09 -5.43
CA TRP A 697 9.08 23.44 -5.05
C TRP A 697 9.00 24.92 -4.62
N ASP A 698 8.92 25.83 -5.58
CA ASP A 698 8.45 27.19 -5.29
C ASP A 698 6.94 27.19 -5.03
N LEU A 699 6.52 27.86 -3.95
CA LEU A 699 5.16 27.79 -3.41
C LEU A 699 4.18 28.76 -4.09
N PHE A 700 2.96 28.26 -4.33
CA PHE A 700 1.72 29.04 -4.30
C PHE A 700 0.57 28.21 -3.68
#